data_AF-A0A914ETY4-F1
#
_entry.id   AF-A0A914ETY4-F1
#
_cell.length_a   1.000
_cell.length_b   1.000
_cell.length_c   1.000
_cell.angle_alpha   90.00
_cell.angle_beta   90.00
_cell.angle_gamma   90.00
#
_symmetry.space_group_name_H-M   'P 1'
#
loop_
_entity.id
_entity.type
_entity.pdbx_description
1 polymer ?
#
loop_
_entity_poly.entity_id
_entity_poly.type
_entity_poly.pdbx_seq_one_letter_code
_entity_poly.pdbx_strand_id
1 'polypeptide(L)'
;MDKILTSLPKTWKGVKQLFSGPLSKNLFEIPRQQPDQVTAPETMQFRASQRLLEPNALSAAVQQPPNHNGHLNVNRTGTAVRITRPAFGEIFPIGDLYNDCQEDFTGTSLFCSNIQDEAKTTSNETHHFQYISDESINEKCEKLDIRAELAMSILCGLIKVGGQGRYLTSSTSRGKRTTYSLVFKMTTKQERINLNDESVKRLMRVEGIKASSATHVITAVHHGGYATVDITYEREEGESYTDVKGKIAGALKFIVFSAKAEGKLNSNENNSFKHNRLEVKASFDGTLPAGETLPQTIEEAAAFIKKVPSWVRNSNNGKGIPILYELIPLSSFQSTFTEMEFINRISCNINEDVTSPIFEVFDKMTAAENYLCNVESDFKFFEDFLGDDVLPNIESKKKKLQNMRLKLKCKLRKINIEVRSGLAFDDAFINSTEEYSNSEVAYPKIISFCKKYLPWKEKVEFIKRLKEKNVICVGKETSLEAEKMKHDLQNFYVFYCTWSDKINRISHSELFMQLANNEVHGGAQETRRAEKKLVFVDLEVIPNSTEENVPVGNQIYEYVNGQLIDSDYLQTRKKDSNCWAKCTEERKFASEKPNMRINFDSPCPLSFLQQQHHCDKKECEWHCFDCRKRIQYDFKGNFYCDCGFAHISTFEYCCSDPLHGNAFIKFDEERLLHLVTKLRVNNDMNILLLSEPGINTYMWIYNYAASVTNSPKIEIKHTLLDVLSYYTFRHGKKTIRIIDVSFLCNSKDNKKQYISQTWDSITSKFKELHGICVLVKPNNFINSIRNKWYIMNGLLSTLPCASKNFVFCVTSCKDRTYRPGETLEPIIKMLTGGLNINVEFSPETVYYLADGKIRDNPLLFERNGEESRRLLNHFENDVWFYDEKCCGADNDAKQKLKKRRNAKKQKSKKRRNAKKKL
;
A
#
# COMPACT_ATOMS: atom_id res chain seq x y z
N MET A 1 -4.01 -0.19 -24.04
CA MET A 1 -3.95 -1.65 -24.27
C MET A 1 -2.53 -2.11 -24.56
N ASP A 2 -1.86 -1.64 -25.61
CA ASP A 2 -0.53 -2.16 -25.99
C ASP A 2 0.59 -1.93 -24.95
N LYS A 3 0.54 -0.83 -24.21
CA LYS A 3 1.47 -0.58 -23.08
C LYS A 3 1.26 -1.51 -21.87
N ILE A 4 0.11 -2.18 -21.78
CA ILE A 4 -0.24 -3.12 -20.69
C ILE A 4 0.14 -4.56 -21.09
N LEU A 5 0.09 -4.90 -22.39
CA LEU A 5 0.43 -6.22 -22.90
C LEU A 5 1.94 -6.49 -22.94
N THR A 6 2.77 -5.44 -22.95
CA THR A 6 4.24 -5.54 -22.97
C THR A 6 4.87 -5.71 -21.59
N SER A 7 4.15 -5.43 -20.50
CA SER A 7 4.65 -5.54 -19.12
C SER A 7 4.33 -6.87 -18.43
N LEU A 8 3.61 -7.80 -19.08
CA LEU A 8 3.25 -9.09 -18.49
C LEU A 8 4.39 -10.12 -18.53
N PRO A 9 4.61 -10.92 -17.46
CA PRO A 9 5.64 -11.96 -17.39
C PRO A 9 5.51 -13.03 -18.48
N LYS A 10 6.64 -13.59 -18.95
CA LYS A 10 6.70 -14.60 -20.03
C LYS A 10 5.92 -15.90 -19.73
N THR A 11 5.57 -16.16 -18.47
CA THR A 11 4.81 -17.33 -18.01
C THR A 11 3.31 -17.24 -18.31
N TRP A 12 2.79 -16.07 -18.70
CA TRP A 12 1.37 -15.83 -18.98
C TRP A 12 1.04 -15.90 -20.49
N LYS A 13 1.54 -16.92 -21.18
CA LYS A 13 1.38 -17.10 -22.63
C LYS A 13 -0.09 -17.28 -23.08
N GLY A 14 -0.95 -17.84 -22.22
CA GLY A 14 -2.37 -18.08 -22.53
C GLY A 14 -3.21 -16.80 -22.63
N VAL A 15 -2.90 -15.77 -21.82
CA VAL A 15 -3.65 -14.50 -21.83
C VAL A 15 -3.29 -13.66 -23.07
N LYS A 16 -2.05 -13.78 -23.59
CA LYS A 16 -1.66 -13.12 -24.85
C LYS A 16 -2.36 -13.69 -26.08
N GLN A 17 -2.74 -14.98 -26.08
CA GLN A 17 -3.44 -15.61 -27.20
C GLN A 17 -4.92 -15.24 -27.29
N LEU A 18 -5.57 -14.93 -26.16
CA LEU A 18 -6.98 -14.52 -26.12
C LEU A 18 -7.23 -13.16 -26.80
N PHE A 19 -6.21 -12.31 -26.91
CA PHE A 19 -6.30 -10.99 -27.52
C PHE A 19 -5.64 -10.89 -28.90
N SER A 20 -5.14 -12.00 -29.45
CA SER A 20 -4.48 -12.05 -30.77
C SER A 20 -5.24 -12.86 -31.82
N GLY A 21 -6.49 -13.27 -31.53
CA GLY A 21 -7.34 -14.04 -32.44
C GLY A 21 -8.33 -13.19 -33.25
N PRO A 22 -8.86 -13.68 -34.39
CA PRO A 22 -9.56 -12.87 -35.40
C PRO A 22 -10.96 -12.34 -34.99
N LEU A 23 -11.41 -12.60 -33.76
CA LEU A 23 -12.78 -12.29 -33.31
C LEU A 23 -12.93 -10.91 -32.63
N SER A 24 -11.89 -10.07 -32.60
CA SER A 24 -11.95 -8.76 -31.94
C SER A 24 -12.30 -7.58 -32.87
N LYS A 25 -12.77 -7.82 -34.11
CA LYS A 25 -12.98 -6.75 -35.11
C LYS A 25 -14.44 -6.39 -35.47
N ASN A 26 -15.46 -6.98 -34.83
CA ASN A 26 -16.87 -6.74 -35.20
C ASN A 26 -17.74 -6.05 -34.15
N LEU A 27 -17.18 -5.32 -33.18
CA LEU A 27 -18.00 -4.62 -32.17
C LEU A 27 -18.15 -3.11 -32.34
N PHE A 28 -17.49 -2.49 -33.32
CA PHE A 28 -17.73 -1.09 -33.65
C PHE A 28 -17.44 -0.83 -35.13
N GLU A 29 -18.46 -0.92 -35.99
CA GLU A 29 -18.54 -0.15 -37.24
C GLU A 29 -19.88 -0.42 -37.94
N ILE A 30 -20.66 0.63 -38.21
CA ILE A 30 -21.27 0.95 -39.52
C ILE A 30 -21.55 2.48 -39.53
N PRO A 31 -21.52 3.21 -40.67
CA PRO A 31 -20.39 3.49 -41.56
C PRO A 31 -20.17 5.01 -41.77
N ARG A 32 -18.94 5.41 -42.16
CA ARG A 32 -18.71 6.66 -42.91
C ARG A 32 -18.59 6.35 -44.39
N GLN A 33 -19.37 7.05 -45.22
CA GLN A 33 -19.06 7.24 -46.64
C GLN A 33 -18.26 8.55 -46.84
N GLN A 34 -17.44 8.54 -47.89
CA GLN A 34 -16.17 9.25 -48.12
C GLN A 34 -16.26 10.76 -48.43
N PRO A 35 -15.11 11.47 -48.35
CA PRO A 35 -14.97 12.89 -48.71
C PRO A 35 -14.42 13.07 -50.13
N ASP A 36 -14.85 14.12 -50.82
CA ASP A 36 -14.13 14.72 -51.95
C ASP A 36 -13.82 16.21 -51.68
N GLN A 37 -12.51 16.46 -51.60
CA GLN A 37 -11.68 17.57 -52.10
C GLN A 37 -12.11 19.06 -52.04
N VAL A 38 -11.24 19.83 -51.35
CA VAL A 38 -10.62 21.14 -51.75
C VAL A 38 -11.54 22.37 -51.61
N THR A 39 -11.26 23.46 -50.87
CA THR A 39 -10.04 24.29 -50.65
C THR A 39 -10.10 25.05 -49.30
N ALA A 40 -8.94 25.30 -48.67
CA ALA A 40 -8.69 26.13 -47.47
C ALA A 40 -8.60 27.66 -47.80
N PRO A 41 -8.18 28.59 -46.90
CA PRO A 41 -7.87 28.58 -45.45
C PRO A 41 -8.56 29.73 -44.66
N GLU A 42 -8.50 29.84 -43.32
CA GLU A 42 -7.46 30.61 -42.60
C GLU A 42 -7.40 30.28 -41.08
N THR A 43 -6.16 30.10 -40.64
CA THR A 43 -5.52 30.14 -39.32
C THR A 43 -5.91 31.38 -38.47
N MET A 44 -5.74 31.53 -37.15
CA MET A 44 -4.89 30.92 -36.13
C MET A 44 -5.31 31.48 -34.73
N GLN A 45 -5.17 30.64 -33.70
CA GLN A 45 -4.65 30.92 -32.35
C GLN A 45 -5.22 32.05 -31.44
N PHE A 46 -5.84 31.58 -30.34
CA PHE A 46 -5.63 31.95 -28.93
C PHE A 46 -4.81 33.20 -28.57
N ARG A 47 -5.39 34.04 -27.69
CA ARG A 47 -4.72 34.54 -26.47
C ARG A 47 -5.72 34.97 -25.40
N ALA A 48 -5.49 34.48 -24.19
CA ALA A 48 -6.18 34.87 -22.97
C ALA A 48 -5.72 36.24 -22.47
N SER A 49 -6.60 37.00 -21.80
CA SER A 49 -6.23 37.99 -20.76
C SER A 49 -7.47 38.35 -19.92
N GLN A 50 -7.39 38.12 -18.61
CA GLN A 50 -8.26 38.72 -17.59
C GLN A 50 -8.09 40.25 -17.56
N ARG A 51 -9.15 40.99 -17.22
CA ARG A 51 -9.15 42.03 -16.15
C ARG A 51 -10.53 42.68 -15.95
N LEU A 52 -10.99 42.58 -14.69
CA LEU A 52 -11.54 43.62 -13.79
C LEU A 52 -12.67 44.52 -14.32
N LEU A 53 -13.84 44.33 -13.71
CA LEU A 53 -14.99 45.24 -13.69
C LEU A 53 -14.90 46.18 -12.48
N GLU A 54 -15.36 47.43 -12.70
CA GLU A 54 -16.14 48.34 -11.80
C GLU A 54 -15.92 49.82 -12.27
N PRO A 55 -16.79 50.80 -11.95
CA PRO A 55 -18.26 50.79 -12.02
C PRO A 55 -18.85 52.13 -12.56
N ASN A 56 -20.18 52.18 -12.68
CA ASN A 56 -21.11 53.32 -12.71
C ASN A 56 -21.73 53.84 -14.02
N ALA A 57 -23.06 54.03 -13.85
CA ALA A 57 -23.97 54.99 -14.46
C ALA A 57 -24.55 54.68 -15.85
N LEU A 58 -25.79 54.17 -15.85
CA LEU A 58 -26.91 54.95 -16.36
C LEU A 58 -28.24 54.42 -15.82
N SER A 59 -28.84 55.25 -14.97
CA SER A 59 -30.23 55.22 -14.54
C SER A 59 -31.19 55.58 -15.68
N ALA A 60 -32.44 55.14 -15.50
CA ALA A 60 -33.68 55.60 -16.13
C ALA A 60 -34.17 54.86 -17.39
N ALA A 61 -34.90 53.76 -17.15
CA ALA A 61 -36.16 53.48 -17.83
C ALA A 61 -37.02 52.59 -16.93
N VAL A 62 -38.03 53.21 -16.31
CA VAL A 62 -39.05 52.57 -15.48
C VAL A 62 -40.13 51.99 -16.38
N GLN A 63 -40.40 50.69 -16.18
CA GLN A 63 -41.68 49.98 -16.34
C GLN A 63 -42.43 50.07 -17.67
N GLN A 64 -42.22 49.06 -18.51
CA GLN A 64 -43.32 48.25 -19.04
C GLN A 64 -42.93 46.76 -18.87
N PRO A 65 -43.81 45.89 -18.35
CA PRO A 65 -43.51 44.47 -18.32
C PRO A 65 -43.49 43.97 -19.78
N PRO A 66 -42.43 43.28 -20.24
CA PRO A 66 -42.45 42.68 -21.55
C PRO A 66 -43.49 41.55 -21.55
N ASN A 67 -44.43 41.64 -22.49
CA ASN A 67 -45.31 40.56 -22.91
C ASN A 67 -44.47 39.34 -23.30
N HIS A 68 -44.27 38.43 -22.38
CA HIS A 68 -43.79 37.09 -22.67
C HIS A 68 -44.84 36.10 -22.19
N ASN A 69 -45.60 35.61 -23.16
CA ASN A 69 -46.39 34.40 -23.05
C ASN A 69 -45.54 33.34 -22.35
N GLY A 70 -45.86 33.02 -21.10
CA GLY A 70 -45.43 31.77 -20.49
C GLY A 70 -45.76 30.66 -21.48
N HIS A 71 -44.79 29.78 -21.72
CA HIS A 71 -44.97 28.62 -22.59
C HIS A 71 -46.14 27.78 -22.07
N LEU A 72 -47.35 28.09 -22.54
CA LEU A 72 -48.49 27.19 -22.52
C LEU A 72 -48.02 25.94 -23.26
N ASN A 73 -48.13 24.80 -22.59
CA ASN A 73 -47.94 23.48 -23.20
C ASN A 73 -49.02 23.27 -24.27
N VAL A 74 -48.77 23.79 -25.46
CA VAL A 74 -49.48 23.46 -26.69
C VAL A 74 -48.42 22.88 -27.62
N ASN A 75 -48.29 21.56 -27.62
CA ASN A 75 -47.67 20.88 -28.76
C ASN A 75 -48.48 21.28 -30.00
N ARG A 76 -47.79 21.65 -31.09
CA ARG A 76 -48.38 22.04 -32.39
C ARG A 76 -49.19 20.93 -33.09
N THR A 77 -49.45 19.82 -32.40
CA THR A 77 -50.39 18.75 -32.76
C THR A 77 -51.40 18.71 -31.63
N GLY A 78 -52.70 18.98 -31.87
CA GLY A 78 -53.75 19.13 -30.85
C GLY A 78 -54.10 17.89 -29.99
N THR A 79 -53.11 17.18 -29.46
CA THR A 79 -53.25 16.08 -28.51
C THR A 79 -52.93 16.57 -27.11
N ALA A 80 -53.92 16.50 -26.22
CA ALA A 80 -53.77 16.73 -24.78
C ALA A 80 -52.58 15.95 -24.19
N VAL A 81 -51.67 16.63 -23.51
CA VAL A 81 -50.53 16.00 -22.84
C VAL A 81 -51.04 15.23 -21.63
N ARG A 82 -50.98 13.89 -21.69
CA ARG A 82 -51.33 13.00 -20.57
C ARG A 82 -50.19 12.98 -19.55
N ILE A 83 -50.54 12.92 -18.27
CA ILE A 83 -49.58 12.64 -17.19
C ILE A 83 -49.96 11.37 -16.45
N THR A 84 -48.99 10.76 -15.77
CA THR A 84 -49.18 9.53 -14.99
C THR A 84 -48.87 9.80 -13.52
N ARG A 85 -49.66 9.23 -12.61
CA ARG A 85 -49.43 9.32 -11.16
C ARG A 85 -49.51 7.93 -10.53
N PRO A 86 -48.48 7.50 -9.76
CA PRO A 86 -48.58 6.26 -8.99
C PRO A 86 -49.74 6.35 -7.99
N ALA A 87 -50.43 5.24 -7.77
CA ALA A 87 -51.56 5.21 -6.86
C ALA A 87 -51.14 5.27 -5.37
N PHE A 88 -49.93 4.82 -5.04
CA PHE A 88 -49.37 4.79 -3.67
C PHE A 88 -50.31 4.24 -2.57
N GLY A 89 -51.21 3.32 -2.95
CA GLY A 89 -52.17 2.69 -2.05
C GLY A 89 -53.51 3.43 -1.93
N GLU A 90 -53.67 4.58 -2.60
CA GLU A 90 -54.94 5.28 -2.68
C GLU A 90 -55.80 4.74 -3.83
N ILE A 91 -57.10 4.64 -3.59
CA ILE A 91 -58.08 4.07 -4.51
C ILE A 91 -59.04 5.18 -4.93
N PHE A 92 -58.90 5.62 -6.18
CA PHE A 92 -59.78 6.61 -6.79
C PHE A 92 -60.39 6.07 -8.09
N PRO A 93 -61.71 6.23 -8.30
CA PRO A 93 -62.38 5.79 -9.52
C PRO A 93 -61.99 6.63 -10.74
N ILE A 94 -62.22 6.08 -11.93
CA ILE A 94 -62.16 6.87 -13.17
C ILE A 94 -63.13 8.05 -13.08
N GLY A 95 -62.71 9.22 -13.52
CA GLY A 95 -63.49 10.45 -13.47
C GLY A 95 -63.21 11.35 -12.28
N ASP A 96 -62.49 10.86 -11.27
CA ASP A 96 -62.07 11.70 -10.14
C ASP A 96 -61.10 12.79 -10.56
N LEU A 97 -61.25 13.94 -9.92
CA LEU A 97 -60.50 15.15 -10.20
C LEU A 97 -59.22 15.20 -9.34
N TYR A 98 -58.17 15.79 -9.92
CA TYR A 98 -56.83 15.82 -9.35
C TYR A 98 -56.21 17.22 -9.42
N ASN A 99 -55.61 17.67 -8.32
CA ASN A 99 -54.80 18.87 -8.27
C ASN A 99 -53.32 18.52 -8.41
N ASP A 100 -52.79 18.73 -9.62
CA ASP A 100 -51.40 18.44 -9.94
C ASP A 100 -50.38 19.34 -9.22
N CYS A 101 -50.75 20.56 -8.82
CA CYS A 101 -49.85 21.47 -8.13
C CYS A 101 -49.64 21.08 -6.65
N GLN A 102 -50.67 20.50 -6.04
CA GLN A 102 -50.66 20.08 -4.63
C GLN A 102 -50.47 18.56 -4.46
N GLU A 103 -50.54 17.81 -5.57
CA GLU A 103 -50.55 16.34 -5.63
C GLU A 103 -51.67 15.74 -4.77
N ASP A 104 -52.89 16.24 -4.96
CA ASP A 104 -54.07 15.90 -4.15
C ASP A 104 -55.25 15.43 -5.01
N PHE A 105 -55.88 14.33 -4.60
CA PHE A 105 -57.10 13.82 -5.21
C PHE A 105 -58.31 14.41 -4.49
N THR A 106 -59.20 15.08 -5.22
CA THR A 106 -60.23 15.90 -4.59
C THR A 106 -61.44 15.10 -4.10
N GLY A 107 -61.55 13.83 -4.49
CA GLY A 107 -62.72 12.98 -4.24
C GLY A 107 -64.01 13.48 -4.92
N THR A 108 -63.89 14.43 -5.86
CA THR A 108 -64.99 14.93 -6.68
C THR A 108 -64.82 14.46 -8.12
N SER A 109 -65.94 14.19 -8.81
CA SER A 109 -65.92 13.64 -10.15
C SER A 109 -66.26 14.67 -11.22
N LEU A 110 -65.70 14.49 -12.42
CA LEU A 110 -66.12 15.16 -13.65
C LEU A 110 -67.52 14.72 -14.11
N PHE A 111 -67.99 13.54 -13.68
CA PHE A 111 -69.23 12.94 -14.15
C PHE A 111 -70.33 12.99 -13.08
N CYS A 112 -71.58 13.17 -13.51
CA CYS A 112 -72.74 13.22 -12.60
C CYS A 112 -73.31 11.87 -12.18
N SER A 113 -72.80 10.78 -12.76
CA SER A 113 -73.23 9.41 -12.48
C SER A 113 -72.03 8.46 -12.58
N ASN A 114 -72.20 7.21 -12.16
CA ASN A 114 -71.12 6.24 -12.15
C ASN A 114 -70.64 5.92 -13.56
N ILE A 115 -69.42 6.36 -13.90
CA ILE A 115 -68.80 6.19 -15.22
C ILE A 115 -68.02 4.87 -15.38
N GLN A 116 -67.99 4.04 -14.33
CA GLN A 116 -67.17 2.82 -14.35
C GLN A 116 -67.71 1.76 -15.35
N ASP A 117 -69.02 1.77 -15.63
CA ASP A 117 -69.64 0.78 -16.54
C ASP A 117 -69.28 1.04 -18.02
N GLU A 118 -68.93 2.28 -18.36
CA GLU A 118 -68.50 2.71 -19.70
C GLU A 118 -67.00 2.51 -19.93
N ALA A 119 -66.24 2.14 -18.88
CA ALA A 119 -64.80 1.93 -18.98
C ALA A 119 -64.47 0.62 -19.71
N LYS A 120 -63.58 0.69 -20.69
CA LYS A 120 -63.06 -0.51 -21.38
C LYS A 120 -61.92 -1.10 -20.56
N THR A 121 -62.02 -2.39 -20.26
CA THR A 121 -60.95 -3.16 -19.60
C THR A 121 -60.10 -3.88 -20.64
N THR A 122 -58.78 -3.69 -20.59
CA THR A 122 -57.79 -4.49 -21.32
C THR A 122 -56.93 -5.28 -20.33
N SER A 123 -56.54 -6.50 -20.71
CA SER A 123 -55.72 -7.38 -19.86
C SER A 123 -54.33 -7.50 -20.47
N ASN A 124 -53.30 -7.04 -19.77
CA ASN A 124 -51.91 -7.07 -20.21
C ASN A 124 -51.03 -7.32 -18.97
N GLU A 125 -50.64 -8.58 -18.75
CA GLU A 125 -49.85 -8.96 -17.58
C GLU A 125 -48.36 -8.67 -17.83
N THR A 126 -47.73 -7.87 -16.97
CA THR A 126 -46.28 -7.60 -17.01
C THR A 126 -45.66 -7.69 -15.63
N HIS A 127 -44.42 -8.20 -15.57
CA HIS A 127 -43.66 -8.39 -14.33
C HIS A 127 -42.33 -7.63 -14.40
N HIS A 128 -42.06 -6.79 -13.42
CA HIS A 128 -40.83 -6.01 -13.33
C HIS A 128 -40.16 -6.20 -11.97
N PHE A 129 -38.84 -6.37 -11.98
CA PHE A 129 -38.00 -6.48 -10.79
C PHE A 129 -36.99 -5.34 -10.81
N GLN A 130 -36.94 -4.56 -9.73
CA GLN A 130 -36.02 -3.42 -9.58
C GLN A 130 -35.20 -3.60 -8.30
N TYR A 131 -33.90 -3.34 -8.39
CA TYR A 131 -32.98 -3.40 -7.25
C TYR A 131 -32.60 -1.99 -6.82
N ILE A 132 -32.85 -1.67 -5.55
CA ILE A 132 -32.50 -0.39 -4.93
C ILE A 132 -31.32 -0.61 -3.99
N SER A 133 -30.24 0.12 -4.26
CA SER A 133 -28.99 0.07 -3.51
C SER A 133 -28.48 1.48 -3.16
N ASP A 134 -27.17 1.67 -2.99
CA ASP A 134 -26.58 2.97 -2.62
C ASP A 134 -26.52 3.93 -3.81
N GLU A 135 -27.70 4.32 -4.27
CA GLU A 135 -27.93 5.21 -5.41
C GLU A 135 -28.31 6.61 -4.95
N SER A 136 -27.96 7.59 -5.78
CA SER A 136 -28.46 8.96 -5.71
C SER A 136 -29.97 9.02 -5.95
N ILE A 137 -30.59 10.13 -5.57
CA ILE A 137 -32.02 10.35 -5.86
C ILE A 137 -32.30 10.27 -7.37
N ASN A 138 -31.43 10.82 -8.22
CA ASN A 138 -31.58 10.76 -9.68
C ASN A 138 -31.58 9.32 -10.21
N GLU A 139 -30.63 8.50 -9.80
CA GLU A 139 -30.57 7.08 -10.20
C GLU A 139 -31.80 6.31 -9.70
N LYS A 140 -32.32 6.63 -8.51
CA LYS A 140 -33.57 6.04 -8.01
C LYS A 140 -34.77 6.48 -8.84
N CYS A 141 -34.84 7.73 -9.27
CA CYS A 141 -35.90 8.24 -10.16
C CYS A 141 -35.92 7.46 -11.48
N GLU A 142 -34.76 7.29 -12.11
CA GLU A 142 -34.62 6.51 -13.35
C GLU A 142 -35.06 5.05 -13.17
N LYS A 143 -34.61 4.39 -12.09
CA LYS A 143 -34.94 2.98 -11.83
C LYS A 143 -36.41 2.75 -11.49
N LEU A 144 -37.01 3.64 -10.72
CA LEU A 144 -38.39 3.52 -10.25
C LEU A 144 -39.41 4.07 -11.26
N ASP A 145 -38.94 4.61 -12.39
CA ASP A 145 -39.75 5.31 -13.40
C ASP A 145 -40.56 6.46 -12.77
N ILE A 146 -39.86 7.27 -11.95
CA ILE A 146 -40.42 8.44 -11.28
C ILE A 146 -39.83 9.69 -11.92
N ARG A 147 -40.70 10.50 -12.53
CA ARG A 147 -40.30 11.77 -13.15
C ARG A 147 -39.86 12.79 -12.08
N ALA A 148 -38.97 13.71 -12.47
CA ALA A 148 -38.31 14.62 -11.53
C ALA A 148 -39.28 15.51 -10.73
N GLU A 149 -40.36 16.00 -11.36
CA GLU A 149 -41.35 16.84 -10.69
C GLU A 149 -42.15 16.07 -9.61
N LEU A 150 -42.39 14.78 -9.84
CA LEU A 150 -43.02 13.90 -8.87
C LEU A 150 -42.06 13.56 -7.73
N ALA A 151 -40.79 13.27 -8.05
CA ALA A 151 -39.75 13.05 -7.05
C ALA A 151 -39.57 14.28 -6.15
N MET A 152 -39.62 15.48 -6.71
CA MET A 152 -39.57 16.73 -5.96
C MET A 152 -40.74 16.85 -4.96
N SER A 153 -41.94 16.51 -5.41
CA SER A 153 -43.15 16.50 -4.57
C SER A 153 -43.08 15.46 -3.45
N ILE A 154 -42.49 14.30 -3.71
CA ILE A 154 -42.20 13.27 -2.69
C ILE A 154 -41.17 13.77 -1.68
N LEU A 155 -40.05 14.36 -2.13
CA LEU A 155 -38.97 14.80 -1.25
C LEU A 155 -39.41 15.90 -0.28
N CYS A 156 -40.21 16.86 -0.77
CA CYS A 156 -40.75 17.95 0.05
C CYS A 156 -41.99 17.55 0.88
N GLY A 157 -42.48 16.31 0.72
CA GLY A 157 -43.57 15.75 1.52
C GLY A 157 -44.95 16.27 1.14
N LEU A 158 -45.18 16.57 -0.13
CA LEU A 158 -46.54 16.77 -0.67
C LEU A 158 -47.31 15.45 -0.73
N ILE A 159 -46.61 14.38 -1.11
CA ILE A 159 -47.22 13.05 -1.26
C ILE A 159 -46.86 12.20 -0.05
N LYS A 160 -47.89 11.59 0.55
CA LYS A 160 -47.70 10.54 1.55
C LYS A 160 -47.29 9.26 0.82
N VAL A 161 -46.00 8.92 0.88
CA VAL A 161 -45.47 7.78 0.12
C VAL A 161 -45.85 6.42 0.73
N GLY A 162 -46.66 5.67 0.01
CA GLY A 162 -46.80 4.20 0.11
C GLY A 162 -46.00 3.48 -0.99
N GLY A 163 -45.93 2.14 -0.93
CA GLY A 163 -45.30 1.31 -1.97
C GLY A 163 -43.87 1.70 -2.34
N GLN A 164 -43.56 1.75 -3.64
CA GLN A 164 -42.21 2.04 -4.17
C GLN A 164 -41.72 3.49 -3.95
N GLY A 165 -42.63 4.45 -3.72
CA GLY A 165 -42.27 5.86 -3.49
C GLY A 165 -41.45 6.07 -2.23
N ARG A 166 -41.55 5.15 -1.26
CA ARG A 166 -40.78 5.21 0.00
C ARG A 166 -39.27 5.19 -0.24
N TYR A 167 -38.82 4.49 -1.30
CA TYR A 167 -37.39 4.26 -1.56
C TYR A 167 -36.63 5.50 -2.03
N LEU A 168 -37.34 6.49 -2.60
CA LEU A 168 -36.75 7.80 -2.92
C LEU A 168 -36.22 8.50 -1.68
N THR A 169 -36.91 8.33 -0.54
CA THR A 169 -36.56 9.00 0.72
C THR A 169 -35.75 8.13 1.68
N SER A 170 -35.67 6.82 1.44
CA SER A 170 -34.95 5.89 2.31
C SER A 170 -33.44 5.96 2.09
N SER A 171 -32.67 6.01 3.17
CA SER A 171 -31.23 5.76 3.13
C SER A 171 -30.96 4.26 3.14
N THR A 172 -30.07 3.79 2.25
CA THR A 172 -29.63 2.40 2.17
C THR A 172 -28.48 2.08 3.12
N SER A 173 -27.90 3.07 3.79
CA SER A 173 -26.90 2.87 4.84
C SER A 173 -27.20 3.74 6.05
N ARG A 174 -27.04 3.19 7.25
CA ARG A 174 -27.13 3.94 8.51
C ARG A 174 -26.23 3.29 9.55
N GLY A 175 -25.16 3.96 9.95
CA GLY A 175 -24.19 3.35 10.84
C GLY A 175 -23.52 2.14 10.19
N LYS A 176 -23.44 1.05 10.94
CA LYS A 176 -22.90 -0.25 10.46
C LYS A 176 -23.90 -1.07 9.64
N ARG A 177 -25.14 -0.59 9.47
CA ARG A 177 -26.21 -1.31 8.77
C ARG A 177 -26.31 -0.86 7.33
N THR A 178 -26.33 -1.83 6.42
CA THR A 178 -26.56 -1.64 4.98
C THR A 178 -27.85 -2.35 4.59
N THR A 179 -28.74 -1.69 3.87
CA THR A 179 -30.04 -2.21 3.44
C THR A 179 -30.20 -2.04 1.94
N TYR A 180 -30.30 -3.15 1.21
CA TYR A 180 -30.70 -3.13 -0.21
C TYR A 180 -32.08 -3.75 -0.36
N SER A 181 -32.82 -3.28 -1.36
CA SER A 181 -34.23 -3.63 -1.54
C SER A 181 -34.47 -4.19 -2.92
N LEU A 182 -35.36 -5.19 -3.01
CA LEU A 182 -35.97 -5.67 -4.23
C LEU A 182 -37.41 -5.16 -4.29
N VAL A 183 -37.78 -4.53 -5.39
CA VAL A 183 -39.16 -4.13 -5.69
C VAL A 183 -39.67 -5.00 -6.83
N PHE A 184 -40.73 -5.75 -6.56
CA PHE A 184 -41.49 -6.51 -7.55
C PHE A 184 -42.78 -5.76 -7.89
N LYS A 185 -42.94 -5.39 -9.16
CA LYS A 185 -44.15 -4.76 -9.71
C LYS A 185 -44.80 -5.71 -10.70
N MET A 186 -46.08 -5.98 -10.50
CA MET A 186 -46.92 -6.70 -11.44
C MET A 186 -48.04 -5.78 -11.93
N THR A 187 -48.23 -5.68 -13.25
CA THR A 187 -49.42 -5.08 -13.89
C THR A 187 -50.30 -6.20 -14.39
N THR A 188 -51.62 -6.07 -14.30
CA THR A 188 -52.59 -7.10 -14.71
C THR A 188 -53.58 -6.59 -15.75
N LYS A 189 -54.29 -5.51 -15.43
CA LYS A 189 -55.41 -4.97 -16.21
C LYS A 189 -55.34 -3.45 -16.25
N GLN A 190 -55.85 -2.88 -17.31
CA GLN A 190 -56.03 -1.44 -17.47
C GLN A 190 -57.49 -1.16 -17.76
N GLU A 191 -58.07 -0.19 -17.05
CA GLU A 191 -59.41 0.33 -17.29
C GLU A 191 -59.31 1.74 -17.84
N ARG A 192 -60.04 2.04 -18.91
CA ARG A 192 -59.97 3.34 -19.59
C ARG A 192 -61.32 3.81 -20.10
N ILE A 193 -61.62 5.09 -19.88
CA ILE A 193 -62.79 5.74 -20.48
C ILE A 193 -62.48 6.31 -21.86
N ASN A 194 -63.42 6.16 -22.80
CA ASN A 194 -63.34 6.80 -24.11
C ASN A 194 -64.06 8.15 -24.07
N LEU A 195 -63.31 9.24 -23.88
CA LEU A 195 -63.86 10.60 -23.80
C LEU A 195 -64.54 11.08 -25.09
N ASN A 196 -64.30 10.42 -26.23
CA ASN A 196 -64.95 10.76 -27.49
C ASN A 196 -66.34 10.15 -27.65
N ASP A 197 -66.72 9.22 -26.77
CA ASP A 197 -68.04 8.59 -26.80
C ASP A 197 -69.13 9.59 -26.36
N GLU A 198 -70.18 9.74 -27.18
CA GLU A 198 -71.28 10.65 -26.89
C GLU A 198 -72.05 10.28 -25.61
N SER A 199 -72.09 9.00 -25.23
CA SER A 199 -72.67 8.57 -23.96
C SER A 199 -71.90 9.12 -22.76
N VAL A 200 -70.56 9.08 -22.82
CA VAL A 200 -69.65 9.60 -21.80
C VAL A 200 -69.70 11.12 -21.73
N LYS A 201 -69.71 11.81 -22.88
CA LYS A 201 -69.78 13.29 -22.93
C LYS A 201 -71.04 13.83 -22.26
N ARG A 202 -72.20 13.17 -22.43
CA ARG A 202 -73.47 13.60 -21.81
C ARG A 202 -73.45 13.57 -20.28
N LEU A 203 -72.57 12.77 -19.68
CA LEU A 203 -72.44 12.61 -18.24
C LEU A 203 -71.49 13.66 -17.62
N MET A 204 -70.73 14.39 -18.43
CA MET A 204 -69.80 15.41 -17.93
C MET A 204 -70.55 16.62 -17.36
N ARG A 205 -70.11 17.10 -16.20
CA ARG A 205 -70.71 18.22 -15.45
C ARG A 205 -69.63 19.10 -14.84
N VAL A 206 -69.83 20.41 -14.92
CA VAL A 206 -68.81 21.40 -14.50
C VAL A 206 -68.84 21.64 -12.98
N GLU A 207 -69.93 21.24 -12.31
CA GLU A 207 -70.17 21.46 -10.89
C GLU A 207 -69.03 20.89 -10.02
N GLY A 208 -68.54 19.68 -10.35
CA GLY A 208 -67.41 19.06 -9.65
C GLY A 208 -66.08 19.82 -9.85
N ILE A 209 -65.92 20.48 -11.01
CA ILE A 209 -64.75 21.33 -11.30
C ILE A 209 -64.84 22.64 -10.52
N LYS A 210 -66.00 23.29 -10.51
CA LYS A 210 -66.25 24.56 -9.80
C LYS A 210 -66.03 24.43 -8.30
N ALA A 211 -66.44 23.30 -7.72
CA ALA A 211 -66.31 23.01 -6.29
C ALA A 211 -64.91 22.54 -5.86
N SER A 212 -63.95 22.39 -6.78
CA SER A 212 -62.61 21.87 -6.49
C SER A 212 -61.50 22.80 -6.99
N SER A 213 -60.25 22.54 -6.60
CA SER A 213 -59.03 23.20 -7.13
C SER A 213 -58.32 22.36 -8.20
N ALA A 214 -59.02 21.37 -8.76
CA ALA A 214 -58.44 20.40 -9.68
C ALA A 214 -57.92 21.03 -10.97
N THR A 215 -56.87 20.41 -11.52
CA THR A 215 -56.25 20.74 -12.81
C THR A 215 -56.35 19.58 -13.81
N HIS A 216 -56.57 18.35 -13.34
CA HIS A 216 -56.65 17.13 -14.15
C HIS A 216 -57.82 16.24 -13.72
N VAL A 217 -58.13 15.25 -14.56
CA VAL A 217 -59.12 14.19 -14.30
C VAL A 217 -58.52 12.81 -14.60
N ILE A 218 -58.85 11.80 -13.78
CA ILE A 218 -58.46 10.40 -14.00
C ILE A 218 -59.26 9.84 -15.18
N THR A 219 -58.56 9.31 -16.18
CA THR A 219 -59.18 8.74 -17.39
C THR A 219 -58.81 7.29 -17.64
N ALA A 220 -57.75 6.81 -16.98
CA ALA A 220 -57.45 5.39 -16.93
C ALA A 220 -56.82 5.01 -15.59
N VAL A 221 -57.04 3.76 -15.20
CA VAL A 221 -56.43 3.13 -14.03
C VAL A 221 -55.71 1.86 -14.49
N HIS A 222 -54.45 1.74 -14.12
CA HIS A 222 -53.69 0.49 -14.26
C HIS A 222 -53.73 -0.23 -12.93
N HIS A 223 -54.07 -1.51 -12.99
CA HIS A 223 -54.20 -2.38 -11.83
C HIS A 223 -53.08 -3.41 -11.80
N GLY A 224 -52.81 -3.91 -10.59
CA GLY A 224 -51.82 -4.95 -10.36
C GLY A 224 -51.46 -5.07 -8.89
N GLY A 225 -50.16 -5.13 -8.59
CA GLY A 225 -49.69 -5.18 -7.22
C GLY A 225 -48.18 -5.01 -7.07
N TYR A 226 -47.78 -4.66 -5.85
CA TYR A 226 -46.38 -4.48 -5.46
C TYR A 226 -46.03 -5.42 -4.31
N ALA A 227 -44.83 -5.98 -4.37
CA ALA A 227 -44.19 -6.63 -3.24
C ALA A 227 -42.75 -6.14 -3.13
N THR A 228 -42.25 -6.06 -1.91
CA THR A 228 -40.87 -5.66 -1.68
C THR A 228 -40.18 -6.57 -0.69
N VAL A 229 -38.87 -6.70 -0.84
CA VAL A 229 -37.99 -7.42 0.10
C VAL A 229 -36.79 -6.54 0.38
N ASP A 230 -36.63 -6.16 1.65
CA ASP A 230 -35.52 -5.38 2.16
C ASP A 230 -34.59 -6.34 2.91
N ILE A 231 -33.32 -6.39 2.52
CA ILE A 231 -32.29 -7.14 3.23
C ILE A 231 -31.37 -6.12 3.90
N THR A 232 -31.43 -6.09 5.23
CA THR A 232 -30.52 -5.32 6.07
C THR A 232 -29.46 -6.24 6.64
N TYR A 233 -28.19 -5.88 6.47
CA TYR A 233 -27.07 -6.57 7.07
C TYR A 233 -26.24 -5.62 7.92
N GLU A 234 -25.92 -6.07 9.12
CA GLU A 234 -25.02 -5.36 10.04
C GLU A 234 -23.58 -5.83 9.84
N ARG A 235 -22.75 -4.90 9.36
CA ARG A 235 -21.36 -5.14 8.97
C ARG A 235 -20.51 -5.60 10.16
N GLU A 236 -19.67 -6.61 9.94
CA GLU A 236 -18.69 -7.03 10.92
C GLU A 236 -17.51 -6.07 11.02
N GLU A 237 -16.81 -6.08 12.15
CA GLU A 237 -15.56 -5.34 12.24
C GLU A 237 -14.49 -5.92 11.32
N GLY A 238 -13.79 -5.04 10.60
CA GLY A 238 -12.82 -5.42 9.58
C GLY A 238 -13.43 -5.82 8.23
N GLU A 239 -14.75 -5.99 8.13
CA GLU A 239 -15.41 -6.30 6.87
C GLU A 239 -15.50 -5.05 5.96
N SER A 240 -15.12 -5.21 4.69
CA SER A 240 -15.21 -4.13 3.71
C SER A 240 -16.66 -3.84 3.35
N TYR A 241 -16.99 -2.57 3.13
CA TYR A 241 -18.28 -2.19 2.57
C TYR A 241 -18.55 -2.89 1.24
N THR A 242 -17.54 -3.09 0.38
CA THR A 242 -17.69 -3.78 -0.90
C THR A 242 -18.19 -5.21 -0.73
N ASP A 243 -17.72 -5.90 0.30
CA ASP A 243 -18.05 -7.31 0.54
C ASP A 243 -19.49 -7.42 1.03
N VAL A 244 -19.90 -6.55 1.97
CA VAL A 244 -21.29 -6.45 2.41
C VAL A 244 -22.23 -6.19 1.25
N LYS A 245 -21.91 -5.21 0.39
CA LYS A 245 -22.71 -4.89 -0.80
C LYS A 245 -22.83 -6.10 -1.74
N GLY A 246 -21.73 -6.79 -1.98
CA GLY A 246 -21.68 -8.00 -2.81
C GLY A 246 -22.55 -9.13 -2.26
N LYS A 247 -22.48 -9.38 -0.94
CA LYS A 247 -23.30 -10.38 -0.24
C LYS A 247 -24.79 -10.09 -0.40
N ILE A 248 -25.22 -8.87 -0.06
CA ILE A 248 -26.65 -8.49 -0.12
C ILE A 248 -27.15 -8.55 -1.58
N ALA A 249 -26.37 -8.03 -2.53
CA ALA A 249 -26.72 -8.10 -3.95
C ALA A 249 -26.84 -9.55 -4.46
N GLY A 250 -25.98 -10.45 -3.99
CA GLY A 250 -26.07 -11.89 -4.28
C GLY A 250 -27.37 -12.51 -3.76
N ALA A 251 -27.75 -12.20 -2.51
CA ALA A 251 -28.99 -12.69 -1.91
C ALA A 251 -30.25 -12.21 -2.65
N LEU A 252 -30.32 -10.93 -3.02
CA LEU A 252 -31.46 -10.42 -3.79
C LEU A 252 -31.55 -11.06 -5.19
N LYS A 253 -30.42 -11.29 -5.87
CA LYS A 253 -30.38 -12.00 -7.15
C LYS A 253 -30.86 -13.45 -7.01
N PHE A 254 -30.48 -14.12 -5.93
CA PHE A 254 -30.93 -15.48 -5.62
C PHE A 254 -32.45 -15.54 -5.43
N ILE A 255 -33.05 -14.57 -4.71
CA ILE A 255 -34.50 -14.47 -4.52
C ILE A 255 -35.21 -14.38 -5.88
N VAL A 256 -34.78 -13.46 -6.76
CA VAL A 256 -35.39 -13.29 -8.08
C VAL A 256 -35.22 -14.53 -8.95
N PHE A 257 -34.03 -15.12 -8.96
CA PHE A 257 -33.75 -16.32 -9.74
C PHE A 257 -34.60 -17.51 -9.30
N SER A 258 -34.69 -17.75 -7.99
CA SER A 258 -35.50 -18.82 -7.39
C SER A 258 -37.00 -18.63 -7.62
N ALA A 259 -37.47 -17.37 -7.65
CA ALA A 259 -38.86 -17.07 -7.97
C ALA A 259 -39.20 -17.34 -9.44
N LYS A 260 -38.24 -17.14 -10.36
CA LYS A 260 -38.41 -17.39 -11.80
C LYS A 260 -38.20 -18.85 -12.20
N ALA A 261 -37.42 -19.62 -11.44
CA ALA A 261 -37.11 -21.01 -11.77
C ALA A 261 -38.22 -21.99 -11.35
N GLU A 262 -38.53 -22.95 -12.23
CA GLU A 262 -39.43 -24.08 -11.94
C GLU A 262 -38.74 -25.24 -11.20
N GLY A 263 -37.39 -25.24 -11.12
CA GLY A 263 -36.59 -26.26 -10.44
C GLY A 263 -36.02 -25.83 -9.09
N LYS A 264 -35.79 -26.79 -8.18
CA LYS A 264 -35.02 -26.59 -6.94
C LYS A 264 -33.54 -26.45 -7.28
N LEU A 265 -32.93 -25.30 -6.96
CA LEU A 265 -31.48 -25.21 -6.90
C LEU A 265 -30.97 -25.67 -5.54
N ASN A 266 -29.93 -26.49 -5.56
CA ASN A 266 -29.14 -26.75 -4.37
C ASN A 266 -28.31 -25.50 -4.06
N SER A 267 -28.50 -24.99 -2.84
CA SER A 267 -27.91 -23.79 -2.24
C SER A 267 -26.42 -23.94 -1.91
N ASN A 268 -25.59 -24.35 -2.87
CA ASN A 268 -24.17 -24.61 -2.62
C ASN A 268 -23.21 -23.52 -3.12
N GLU A 269 -23.71 -22.33 -3.47
CA GLU A 269 -22.86 -21.15 -3.63
C GLU A 269 -23.17 -20.10 -2.55
N ASN A 270 -22.54 -20.28 -1.39
CA ASN A 270 -22.15 -19.25 -0.42
C ASN A 270 -23.20 -18.22 0.06
N ASN A 271 -24.22 -18.65 0.81
CA ASN A 271 -24.86 -17.75 1.79
C ASN A 271 -23.93 -17.61 3.01
N SER A 272 -22.84 -16.84 2.87
CA SER A 272 -21.86 -16.54 3.94
C SER A 272 -22.37 -15.54 5.00
N PHE A 273 -23.70 -15.41 5.14
CA PHE A 273 -24.30 -14.54 6.15
C PHE A 273 -24.32 -15.26 7.48
N LYS A 274 -23.80 -14.64 8.54
CA LYS A 274 -24.14 -15.08 9.89
C LYS A 274 -25.60 -14.71 10.16
N HIS A 275 -26.46 -15.72 10.38
CA HIS A 275 -27.90 -15.55 10.52
C HIS A 275 -28.32 -14.50 11.57
N ASN A 276 -27.49 -14.24 12.59
CA ASN A 276 -27.78 -13.25 13.64
C ASN A 276 -27.55 -11.78 13.27
N ARG A 277 -26.97 -11.48 12.10
CA ARG A 277 -26.67 -10.11 11.63
C ARG A 277 -27.45 -9.72 10.37
N LEU A 278 -28.28 -10.64 9.89
CA LEU A 278 -29.13 -10.48 8.72
C LEU A 278 -30.57 -10.25 9.19
N GLU A 279 -31.21 -9.21 8.67
CA GLU A 279 -32.62 -8.93 8.85
C GLU A 279 -33.28 -8.88 7.47
N VAL A 280 -34.33 -9.68 7.27
CA VAL A 280 -35.15 -9.64 6.06
C VAL A 280 -36.52 -9.08 6.45
N LYS A 281 -36.95 -8.04 5.74
CA LYS A 281 -38.31 -7.49 5.84
C LYS A 281 -38.97 -7.53 4.49
N ALA A 282 -40.24 -7.88 4.46
CA ALA A 282 -41.04 -7.79 3.25
C ALA A 282 -42.31 -6.99 3.47
N SER A 283 -42.83 -6.44 2.38
CA SER A 283 -44.18 -5.87 2.35
C SER A 283 -44.90 -6.27 1.06
N PHE A 284 -46.22 -6.34 1.16
CA PHE A 284 -47.13 -6.54 0.04
C PHE A 284 -48.23 -5.49 0.13
N ASP A 285 -48.46 -4.74 -0.95
CA ASP A 285 -49.43 -3.63 -0.95
C ASP A 285 -50.88 -4.11 -1.09
N GLY A 286 -51.12 -5.42 -1.27
CA GLY A 286 -52.44 -6.05 -1.24
C GLY A 286 -52.75 -6.77 0.08
N THR A 287 -53.92 -7.40 0.17
CA THR A 287 -54.29 -8.23 1.31
C THR A 287 -53.56 -9.57 1.26
N LEU A 288 -52.82 -9.90 2.33
CA LEU A 288 -52.21 -11.23 2.48
C LEU A 288 -53.30 -12.29 2.61
N PRO A 289 -53.22 -13.42 1.87
CA PRO A 289 -54.16 -14.53 2.06
C PRO A 289 -54.11 -15.10 3.47
N ALA A 290 -55.23 -15.68 3.91
CA ALA A 290 -55.32 -16.30 5.23
C ALA A 290 -54.27 -17.41 5.43
N GLY A 291 -53.53 -17.34 6.54
CA GLY A 291 -52.48 -18.31 6.89
C GLY A 291 -51.10 -18.03 6.27
N GLU A 292 -50.96 -17.04 5.39
CA GLU A 292 -49.65 -16.59 4.91
C GLU A 292 -49.03 -15.57 5.86
N THR A 293 -47.72 -15.66 6.06
CA THR A 293 -46.94 -14.71 6.87
C THR A 293 -45.87 -14.05 6.01
N LEU A 294 -45.45 -12.84 6.40
CA LEU A 294 -44.35 -12.16 5.73
C LEU A 294 -43.02 -12.89 6.01
N PRO A 295 -42.15 -13.03 5.01
CA PRO A 295 -40.87 -13.74 5.14
C PRO A 295 -39.90 -13.03 6.08
N GLN A 296 -39.13 -13.81 6.83
CA GLN A 296 -38.05 -13.36 7.71
C GLN A 296 -36.67 -13.90 7.31
N THR A 297 -36.61 -14.81 6.33
CA THR A 297 -35.38 -15.38 5.78
C THR A 297 -35.27 -15.17 4.27
N ILE A 298 -34.07 -15.37 3.70
CA ILE A 298 -33.84 -15.24 2.25
C ILE A 298 -34.64 -16.30 1.48
N GLU A 299 -34.70 -17.53 2.01
CA GLU A 299 -35.40 -18.66 1.42
C GLU A 299 -36.92 -18.45 1.47
N GLU A 300 -37.45 -17.96 2.60
CA GLU A 300 -38.86 -17.56 2.69
C GLU A 300 -39.17 -16.40 1.76
N ALA A 301 -38.27 -15.43 1.60
CA ALA A 301 -38.46 -14.31 0.69
C ALA A 301 -38.53 -14.76 -0.78
N ALA A 302 -37.73 -15.76 -1.17
CA ALA A 302 -37.83 -16.39 -2.48
C ALA A 302 -39.20 -17.07 -2.69
N ALA A 303 -39.68 -17.83 -1.70
CA ALA A 303 -41.00 -18.45 -1.74
C ALA A 303 -42.14 -17.41 -1.78
N PHE A 304 -42.02 -16.35 -0.99
CA PHE A 304 -42.95 -15.22 -0.96
C PHE A 304 -43.08 -14.56 -2.33
N ILE A 305 -41.96 -14.12 -2.94
CA ILE A 305 -41.98 -13.49 -4.28
C ILE A 305 -42.56 -14.42 -5.34
N LYS A 306 -42.34 -15.73 -5.24
CA LYS A 306 -42.93 -16.73 -6.15
C LYS A 306 -44.46 -16.82 -6.03
N LYS A 307 -45.03 -16.63 -4.83
CA LYS A 307 -46.48 -16.69 -4.58
C LYS A 307 -47.21 -15.40 -4.93
N VAL A 308 -46.58 -14.23 -4.80
CA VAL A 308 -47.21 -12.91 -4.99
C VAL A 308 -48.06 -12.81 -6.28
N PRO A 309 -47.59 -13.26 -7.47
CA PRO A 309 -48.40 -13.17 -8.69
C PRO A 309 -49.76 -13.87 -8.58
N SER A 310 -49.82 -15.02 -7.90
CA SER A 310 -51.07 -15.76 -7.69
C SER A 310 -52.05 -14.99 -6.80
N TRP A 311 -51.55 -14.30 -5.78
CA TRP A 311 -52.36 -13.50 -4.86
C TRP A 311 -52.96 -12.28 -5.56
N VAL A 312 -52.18 -11.63 -6.43
CA VAL A 312 -52.68 -10.51 -7.24
C VAL A 312 -53.77 -10.98 -8.21
N ARG A 313 -53.60 -12.13 -8.88
CA ARG A 313 -54.61 -12.70 -9.80
C ARG A 313 -55.90 -13.12 -9.11
N ASN A 314 -55.82 -13.54 -7.85
CA ASN A 314 -56.98 -13.99 -7.08
C ASN A 314 -57.71 -12.82 -6.39
N SER A 315 -57.21 -11.60 -6.51
CA SER A 315 -57.80 -10.40 -5.90
C SER A 315 -58.56 -9.56 -6.92
N ASN A 316 -59.68 -8.97 -6.50
CA ASN A 316 -60.47 -7.99 -7.27
C ASN A 316 -60.74 -8.43 -8.72
N ASN A 317 -61.28 -9.63 -8.91
CA ASN A 317 -61.58 -10.21 -10.24
C ASN A 317 -60.35 -10.23 -11.18
N GLY A 318 -59.15 -10.48 -10.63
CA GLY A 318 -57.89 -10.50 -11.36
C GLY A 318 -57.33 -9.13 -11.73
N LYS A 319 -57.88 -8.04 -11.17
CA LYS A 319 -57.28 -6.71 -11.25
C LYS A 319 -56.16 -6.54 -10.21
N GLY A 320 -56.36 -7.03 -8.99
CA GLY A 320 -55.53 -6.58 -7.86
C GLY A 320 -55.89 -5.15 -7.42
N ILE A 321 -54.89 -4.35 -7.07
CA ILE A 321 -55.06 -2.95 -6.60
C ILE A 321 -54.68 -1.94 -7.70
N PRO A 322 -55.17 -0.69 -7.64
CA PRO A 322 -54.63 0.39 -8.46
C PRO A 322 -53.13 0.60 -8.20
N ILE A 323 -52.35 0.72 -9.28
CA ILE A 323 -50.90 0.96 -9.20
C ILE A 323 -50.47 2.24 -9.92
N LEU A 324 -51.24 2.69 -10.92
CA LEU A 324 -50.95 3.90 -11.71
C LEU A 324 -52.25 4.51 -12.26
N TYR A 325 -52.38 5.82 -12.17
CA TYR A 325 -53.44 6.62 -12.78
C TYR A 325 -52.92 7.35 -14.03
N GLU A 326 -53.73 7.40 -15.08
CA GLU A 326 -53.52 8.31 -16.21
C GLU A 326 -54.49 9.48 -16.14
N LEU A 327 -53.92 10.67 -16.22
CA LEU A 327 -54.60 11.94 -15.99
C LEU A 327 -54.56 12.78 -17.27
N ILE A 328 -55.67 13.43 -17.58
CA ILE A 328 -55.78 14.41 -18.67
C ILE A 328 -56.05 15.79 -18.07
N PRO A 329 -55.36 16.86 -18.52
CA PRO A 329 -55.58 18.19 -18.02
C PRO A 329 -56.98 18.68 -18.37
N LEU A 330 -57.65 19.37 -17.43
CA LEU A 330 -59.00 19.90 -17.61
C LEU A 330 -59.08 20.85 -18.82
N SER A 331 -57.99 21.57 -19.13
CA SER A 331 -57.86 22.41 -20.32
C SER A 331 -58.09 21.66 -21.64
N SER A 332 -58.05 20.32 -21.64
CA SER A 332 -58.40 19.50 -22.80
C SER A 332 -59.89 19.50 -23.13
N PHE A 333 -60.74 19.94 -22.19
CA PHE A 333 -62.20 19.94 -22.31
C PHE A 333 -62.78 21.33 -22.64
N GLN A 334 -61.94 22.28 -23.11
CA GLN A 334 -62.37 23.62 -23.51
C GLN A 334 -63.48 23.64 -24.56
N SER A 335 -63.53 22.64 -25.45
CA SER A 335 -64.61 22.53 -26.44
C SER A 335 -65.92 21.97 -25.89
N THR A 336 -65.88 21.40 -24.68
CA THR A 336 -67.02 20.71 -24.04
C THR A 336 -67.77 21.63 -23.07
N PHE A 337 -67.10 22.62 -22.50
CA PHE A 337 -67.65 23.50 -21.47
C PHE A 337 -67.41 24.97 -21.85
N THR A 338 -68.31 25.86 -21.41
CA THR A 338 -68.20 27.30 -21.71
C THR A 338 -67.44 28.07 -20.61
N GLU A 339 -67.31 27.51 -19.40
CA GLU A 339 -66.72 28.18 -18.24
C GLU A 339 -65.18 28.07 -18.20
N MET A 340 -64.52 28.82 -19.09
CA MET A 340 -63.08 28.80 -19.31
C MET A 340 -62.22 29.12 -18.07
N GLU A 341 -62.72 29.92 -17.13
CA GLU A 341 -62.00 30.31 -15.90
C GLU A 341 -61.65 29.09 -15.02
N PHE A 342 -62.53 28.09 -14.96
CA PHE A 342 -62.32 26.90 -14.13
C PHE A 342 -61.50 25.82 -14.84
N ILE A 343 -61.44 25.88 -16.17
CA ILE A 343 -60.90 24.83 -17.04
C ILE A 343 -59.46 25.13 -17.45
N ASN A 344 -59.08 26.41 -17.49
CA ASN A 344 -57.74 26.87 -17.85
C ASN A 344 -56.81 27.05 -16.66
N ARG A 345 -57.02 26.29 -15.57
CA ARG A 345 -56.10 26.30 -14.44
C ARG A 345 -54.72 25.83 -14.88
N ILE A 346 -53.70 26.60 -14.48
CA ILE A 346 -52.31 26.38 -14.86
C ILE A 346 -51.73 25.27 -13.98
N SER A 347 -51.07 24.29 -14.61
CA SER A 347 -50.08 23.43 -13.98
C SER A 347 -48.79 23.52 -14.79
N CYS A 348 -47.78 24.17 -14.22
CA CYS A 348 -46.44 24.27 -14.81
C CYS A 348 -45.63 23.02 -14.49
N ASN A 349 -44.80 22.59 -15.44
CA ASN A 349 -43.80 21.56 -15.19
C ASN A 349 -42.53 22.21 -14.60
N ILE A 350 -41.78 21.45 -13.80
CA ILE A 350 -40.50 21.90 -13.24
C ILE A 350 -39.39 21.38 -14.14
N ASN A 351 -38.44 22.24 -14.53
CA ASN A 351 -37.32 21.81 -15.36
C ASN A 351 -36.39 20.85 -14.59
N GLU A 352 -35.96 19.77 -15.23
CA GLU A 352 -35.02 18.79 -14.68
C GLU A 352 -33.69 19.44 -14.25
N ASP A 353 -33.24 20.48 -14.98
CA ASP A 353 -32.04 21.27 -14.66
C ASP A 353 -32.12 21.93 -13.28
N VAL A 354 -33.33 22.21 -12.79
CA VAL A 354 -33.60 22.85 -11.50
C VAL A 354 -33.70 21.82 -10.38
N THR A 355 -34.26 20.65 -10.68
CA THR A 355 -34.42 19.56 -9.69
C THR A 355 -33.09 18.89 -9.32
N SER A 356 -32.18 18.73 -10.29
CA SER A 356 -30.92 18.00 -10.09
C SER A 356 -30.03 18.60 -8.98
N PRO A 357 -29.77 19.92 -8.92
CA PRO A 357 -29.03 20.53 -7.82
C PRO A 357 -29.69 20.33 -6.44
N ILE A 358 -31.02 20.35 -6.39
CA ILE A 358 -31.78 20.12 -5.14
C ILE A 358 -31.61 18.69 -4.67
N PHE A 359 -31.69 17.72 -5.59
CA PHE A 359 -31.49 16.30 -5.28
C PHE A 359 -30.08 16.05 -4.76
N GLU A 360 -29.07 16.65 -5.40
CA GLU A 360 -27.68 16.57 -4.93
C GLU A 360 -27.51 17.12 -3.50
N VAL A 361 -28.24 18.19 -3.14
CA VAL A 361 -28.26 18.71 -1.77
C VAL A 361 -28.84 17.69 -0.78
N PHE A 362 -29.96 17.05 -1.10
CA PHE A 362 -30.55 16.00 -0.24
C PHE A 362 -29.66 14.76 -0.12
N ASP A 363 -28.98 14.37 -1.20
CA ASP A 363 -27.99 13.30 -1.19
C ASP A 363 -26.80 13.65 -0.29
N LYS A 364 -26.27 14.88 -0.39
CA LYS A 364 -25.22 15.39 0.51
C LYS A 364 -25.67 15.41 1.98
N MET A 365 -26.91 15.79 2.26
CA MET A 365 -27.47 15.75 3.63
C MET A 365 -27.53 14.32 4.16
N THR A 366 -27.98 13.37 3.33
CA THR A 366 -28.06 11.94 3.70
C THR A 366 -26.66 11.36 3.94
N ALA A 367 -25.70 11.68 3.07
CA ALA A 367 -24.30 11.29 3.26
C ALA A 367 -23.70 11.86 4.56
N ALA A 368 -24.01 13.12 4.89
CA ALA A 368 -23.55 13.74 6.13
C ALA A 368 -24.15 13.07 7.38
N GLU A 369 -25.44 12.75 7.34
CA GLU A 369 -26.15 12.05 8.42
C GLU A 369 -25.58 10.65 8.64
N ASN A 370 -25.33 9.91 7.55
CA ASN A 370 -24.72 8.59 7.60
C ASN A 370 -23.30 8.65 8.18
N TYR A 371 -22.50 9.64 7.78
CA TYR A 371 -21.16 9.85 8.32
C TYR A 371 -21.19 10.12 9.83
N LEU A 372 -22.08 10.99 10.30
CA LEU A 372 -22.26 11.26 11.73
C LEU A 372 -22.71 10.00 12.49
N CYS A 373 -23.67 9.24 11.95
CA CYS A 373 -24.13 7.99 12.55
C CYS A 373 -23.00 6.95 12.66
N ASN A 374 -22.10 6.88 11.66
CA ASN A 374 -20.96 5.96 11.70
C ASN A 374 -20.00 6.34 12.83
N VAL A 375 -19.63 7.62 12.93
CA VAL A 375 -18.75 8.11 14.00
C VAL A 375 -19.38 7.90 15.38
N GLU A 376 -20.65 8.25 15.54
CA GLU A 376 -21.42 8.02 16.78
C GLU A 376 -21.45 6.54 17.18
N SER A 377 -21.70 5.64 16.22
CA SER A 377 -21.75 4.19 16.48
C SER A 377 -20.39 3.62 16.89
N ASP A 378 -19.30 4.11 16.27
CA ASP A 378 -17.95 3.70 16.63
C ASP A 378 -17.56 4.22 18.02
N PHE A 379 -18.01 5.42 18.39
CA PHE A 379 -17.67 6.05 19.66
C PHE A 379 -18.50 5.52 20.84
N LYS A 380 -19.78 5.22 20.63
CA LYS A 380 -20.66 4.73 21.69
C LYS A 380 -20.20 3.42 22.34
N PHE A 381 -19.53 2.54 21.59
CA PHE A 381 -18.98 1.29 22.15
C PHE A 381 -17.79 1.53 23.10
N PHE A 382 -17.14 2.69 22.99
CA PHE A 382 -15.96 3.07 23.78
C PHE A 382 -16.22 4.33 24.60
N GLU A 383 -17.48 4.59 24.96
CA GLU A 383 -17.92 5.78 25.71
C GLU A 383 -17.08 6.01 26.97
N ASP A 384 -16.72 4.95 27.68
CA ASP A 384 -15.86 4.96 28.88
C ASP A 384 -14.47 5.58 28.67
N PHE A 385 -14.03 5.72 27.41
CA PHE A 385 -12.70 6.21 27.01
C PHE A 385 -12.74 7.53 26.24
N LEU A 386 -13.91 8.17 26.17
CA LEU A 386 -14.13 9.44 25.49
C LEU A 386 -14.36 10.58 26.48
N GLY A 387 -14.04 11.82 26.10
CA GLY A 387 -14.43 13.01 26.86
C GLY A 387 -15.96 13.16 26.94
N ASP A 388 -16.48 13.70 28.04
CA ASP A 388 -17.93 13.81 28.29
C ASP A 388 -18.65 14.68 27.24
N ASP A 389 -17.93 15.56 26.56
CA ASP A 389 -18.45 16.45 25.53
C ASP A 389 -18.52 15.80 24.14
N VAL A 390 -17.83 14.68 23.90
CA VAL A 390 -17.63 14.11 22.55
C VAL A 390 -18.95 13.63 21.93
N LEU A 391 -19.67 12.72 22.60
CA LEU A 391 -20.94 12.18 22.11
C LEU A 391 -22.05 13.26 22.04
N PRO A 392 -22.26 14.09 23.08
CA PRO A 392 -23.26 15.17 23.01
C PRO A 392 -23.01 16.16 21.86
N ASN A 393 -21.75 16.46 21.53
CA ASN A 393 -21.42 17.34 20.41
C ASN A 393 -21.79 16.73 19.05
N ILE A 394 -21.57 15.42 18.86
CA ILE A 394 -21.97 14.69 17.64
C ILE A 394 -23.50 14.65 17.52
N GLU A 395 -24.19 14.30 18.60
CA GLU A 395 -25.66 14.25 18.65
C GLU A 395 -26.28 15.63 18.36
N SER A 396 -25.72 16.70 18.94
CA SER A 396 -26.13 18.08 18.67
C SER A 396 -25.99 18.43 17.20
N LYS A 397 -24.87 18.06 16.55
CA LYS A 397 -24.66 18.33 15.12
C LYS A 397 -25.64 17.56 14.23
N LYS A 398 -25.92 16.31 14.57
CA LYS A 398 -26.91 15.46 13.90
C LYS A 398 -28.31 16.06 14.00
N LYS A 399 -28.73 16.49 15.18
CA LYS A 399 -30.02 17.17 15.40
C LYS A 399 -30.14 18.46 14.58
N LYS A 400 -29.07 19.26 14.51
CA LYS A 400 -29.03 20.47 13.67
C LYS A 400 -29.19 20.15 12.18
N LEU A 401 -28.53 19.10 11.68
CA LEU A 401 -28.67 18.65 10.29
C LEU A 401 -30.11 18.20 9.98
N GLN A 402 -30.72 17.43 10.89
CA GLN A 402 -32.10 16.98 10.75
C GLN A 402 -33.09 18.16 10.73
N ASN A 403 -32.90 19.14 11.62
CA ASN A 403 -33.69 20.37 11.63
C ASN A 403 -33.53 21.17 10.33
N MET A 404 -32.31 21.25 9.78
CA MET A 404 -32.05 21.90 8.50
C MET A 404 -32.78 21.16 7.37
N ARG A 405 -32.77 19.83 7.37
CA ARG A 405 -33.48 19.01 6.36
C ARG A 405 -34.98 19.28 6.39
N LEU A 406 -35.58 19.33 7.58
CA LEU A 406 -37.01 19.63 7.75
C LEU A 406 -37.36 21.04 7.27
N LYS A 407 -36.56 22.06 7.66
CA LYS A 407 -36.75 23.45 7.21
C LYS A 407 -36.68 23.57 5.69
N LEU A 408 -35.68 22.94 5.07
CA LEU A 408 -35.51 22.95 3.62
C LEU A 408 -36.71 22.28 2.92
N LYS A 409 -37.17 21.12 3.42
CA LYS A 409 -38.38 20.45 2.91
C LYS A 409 -39.61 21.36 2.97
N CYS A 410 -39.86 22.01 4.10
CA CYS A 410 -41.01 22.91 4.27
C CYS A 410 -40.96 24.11 3.32
N LYS A 411 -39.77 24.69 3.11
CA LYS A 411 -39.58 25.82 2.19
C LYS A 411 -39.79 25.38 0.73
N LEU A 412 -39.15 24.28 0.34
CA LEU A 412 -39.30 23.68 -0.98
C LEU A 412 -40.74 23.26 -1.28
N ARG A 413 -41.49 22.78 -0.28
CA ARG A 413 -42.90 22.43 -0.43
C ARG A 413 -43.75 23.62 -0.89
N LYS A 414 -43.55 24.80 -0.29
CA LYS A 414 -44.26 26.03 -0.66
C LYS A 414 -43.87 26.49 -2.06
N ILE A 415 -42.57 26.56 -2.32
CA ILE A 415 -42.04 26.95 -3.64
C ILE A 415 -42.55 26.01 -4.73
N ASN A 416 -42.59 24.70 -4.48
CA ASN A 416 -43.09 23.71 -5.42
C ASN A 416 -44.54 23.96 -5.81
N ILE A 417 -45.42 24.28 -4.84
CA ILE A 417 -46.81 24.62 -5.12
C ILE A 417 -46.89 25.94 -5.91
N GLU A 418 -46.15 26.97 -5.50
CA GLU A 418 -46.17 28.30 -6.14
C GLU A 418 -45.69 28.24 -7.59
N VAL A 419 -44.57 27.58 -7.86
CA VAL A 419 -44.02 27.42 -9.22
C VAL A 419 -44.99 26.61 -10.09
N ARG A 420 -45.49 25.47 -9.60
CA ARG A 420 -46.45 24.64 -10.36
C ARG A 420 -47.77 25.36 -10.62
N SER A 421 -48.18 26.25 -9.72
CA SER A 421 -49.38 27.08 -9.91
C SER A 421 -49.14 28.31 -10.79
N GLY A 422 -47.92 28.53 -11.30
CA GLY A 422 -47.55 29.70 -12.09
C GLY A 422 -47.42 31.00 -11.28
N LEU A 423 -47.32 30.91 -9.96
CA LEU A 423 -47.20 32.05 -9.04
C LEU A 423 -45.74 32.45 -8.74
N ALA A 424 -44.78 31.59 -9.09
CA ALA A 424 -43.35 31.81 -8.92
C ALA A 424 -42.53 31.23 -10.08
N PHE A 425 -41.26 31.63 -10.19
CA PHE A 425 -40.30 31.13 -11.17
C PHE A 425 -39.30 30.15 -10.55
N ASP A 426 -38.66 29.35 -11.39
CA ASP A 426 -37.70 28.30 -11.01
C ASP A 426 -36.53 28.80 -10.14
N ASP A 427 -36.10 30.06 -10.30
CA ASP A 427 -35.01 30.68 -9.50
C ASP A 427 -35.27 30.63 -7.98
N ALA A 428 -36.55 30.57 -7.56
CA ALA A 428 -36.92 30.42 -6.15
C ALA A 428 -36.36 29.14 -5.53
N PHE A 429 -36.24 28.05 -6.31
CA PHE A 429 -35.66 26.80 -5.86
C PHE A 429 -34.16 26.93 -5.60
N ILE A 430 -33.42 27.59 -6.49
CA ILE A 430 -31.96 27.75 -6.38
C ILE A 430 -31.61 28.47 -5.08
N ASN A 431 -32.26 29.60 -4.83
CA ASN A 431 -32.08 30.40 -3.61
C ASN A 431 -32.37 29.61 -2.31
N SER A 432 -33.23 28.59 -2.38
CA SER A 432 -33.55 27.77 -1.20
C SER A 432 -32.40 26.82 -0.81
N THR A 433 -31.54 26.44 -1.76
CA THR A 433 -30.43 25.50 -1.54
C THR A 433 -29.17 26.17 -0.98
N GLU A 434 -28.95 27.45 -1.25
CA GLU A 434 -27.80 28.21 -0.76
C GLU A 434 -27.74 28.27 0.77
N GLU A 435 -28.91 28.31 1.43
CA GLU A 435 -29.03 28.32 2.88
C GLU A 435 -28.35 27.09 3.51
N TYR A 436 -28.53 25.90 2.92
CA TYR A 436 -27.85 24.68 3.35
C TYR A 436 -26.34 24.75 3.07
N SER A 437 -25.95 25.14 1.85
CA SER A 437 -24.54 25.23 1.44
C SER A 437 -23.71 26.15 2.35
N ASN A 438 -24.32 27.24 2.83
CA ASN A 438 -23.70 28.20 3.73
C ASN A 438 -23.85 27.83 5.21
N SER A 439 -24.74 26.91 5.58
CA SER A 439 -24.95 26.47 6.96
C SER A 439 -23.71 25.81 7.57
N GLU A 440 -23.65 25.74 8.91
CA GLU A 440 -22.59 25.00 9.62
C GLU A 440 -22.71 23.47 9.52
N VAL A 441 -23.83 22.97 9.01
CA VAL A 441 -24.14 21.54 8.82
C VAL A 441 -24.05 21.10 7.36
N ALA A 442 -23.50 21.95 6.48
CA ALA A 442 -23.16 21.54 5.12
C ALA A 442 -22.20 20.34 5.13
N TYR A 443 -22.36 19.42 4.18
CA TYR A 443 -21.57 18.18 4.10
C TYR A 443 -20.05 18.40 4.30
N PRO A 444 -19.35 19.32 3.58
CA PRO A 444 -17.92 19.54 3.79
C PRO A 444 -17.56 19.99 5.22
N LYS A 445 -18.44 20.78 5.84
CA LYS A 445 -18.25 21.27 7.22
C LYS A 445 -18.50 20.19 8.26
N ILE A 446 -19.44 19.27 8.03
CA ILE A 446 -19.63 18.07 8.87
C ILE A 446 -18.41 17.16 8.79
N ILE A 447 -17.89 16.91 7.59
CA ILE A 447 -16.67 16.10 7.43
C ILE A 447 -15.49 16.78 8.16
N SER A 448 -15.32 18.09 8.01
CA SER A 448 -14.29 18.85 8.74
C SER A 448 -14.48 18.80 10.26
N PHE A 449 -15.72 18.94 10.75
CA PHE A 449 -16.05 18.79 12.16
C PHE A 449 -15.67 17.41 12.69
N CYS A 450 -16.04 16.34 11.98
CA CYS A 450 -15.74 14.98 12.42
C CYS A 450 -14.25 14.65 12.38
N LYS A 451 -13.50 15.23 11.42
CA LYS A 451 -12.02 15.10 11.36
C LYS A 451 -11.33 15.62 12.61
N LYS A 452 -11.93 16.57 13.35
CA LYS A 452 -11.39 17.01 14.65
C LYS A 452 -11.34 15.88 15.68
N TYR A 453 -12.19 14.86 15.53
CA TYR A 453 -12.23 13.67 16.38
C TYR A 453 -11.36 12.52 15.87
N LEU A 454 -10.55 12.72 14.83
CA LEU A 454 -9.60 11.70 14.36
C LEU A 454 -8.67 11.17 15.48
N PRO A 455 -8.14 12.00 16.41
CA PRO A 455 -7.34 11.48 17.52
C PRO A 455 -8.11 10.52 18.44
N TRP A 456 -9.40 10.78 18.67
CA TRP A 456 -10.29 9.88 19.42
C TRP A 456 -10.54 8.59 18.66
N LYS A 457 -10.68 8.66 17.34
CA LYS A 457 -10.78 7.47 16.50
C LYS A 457 -9.53 6.58 16.58
N GLU A 458 -8.34 7.17 16.53
CA GLU A 458 -7.08 6.43 16.74
C GLU A 458 -7.04 5.73 18.11
N LYS A 459 -7.53 6.41 19.16
CA LYS A 459 -7.64 5.88 20.53
C LYS A 459 -8.54 4.66 20.59
N VAL A 460 -9.73 4.82 20.03
CA VAL A 460 -10.74 3.77 19.94
C VAL A 460 -10.21 2.55 19.19
N GLU A 461 -9.56 2.74 18.04
CA GLU A 461 -8.95 1.66 17.26
C GLU A 461 -7.83 0.94 18.03
N PHE A 462 -7.05 1.66 18.83
CA PHE A 462 -6.02 1.05 19.68
C PHE A 462 -6.61 0.23 20.83
N ILE A 463 -7.59 0.78 21.57
CA ILE A 463 -8.26 0.08 22.67
C ILE A 463 -8.99 -1.15 22.16
N LYS A 464 -9.61 -1.06 20.97
CA LYS A 464 -10.20 -2.21 20.28
C LYS A 464 -9.18 -3.34 20.08
N ARG A 465 -8.00 -3.03 19.55
CA ARG A 465 -6.92 -4.01 19.36
C ARG A 465 -6.45 -4.61 20.69
N LEU A 466 -6.43 -3.83 21.77
CA LEU A 466 -6.09 -4.32 23.10
C LEU A 466 -7.15 -5.30 23.63
N LYS A 467 -8.44 -4.95 23.52
CA LYS A 467 -9.55 -5.84 23.92
C LYS A 467 -9.53 -7.16 23.15
N GLU A 468 -9.23 -7.13 21.84
CA GLU A 468 -9.06 -8.35 21.02
C GLU A 468 -7.92 -9.27 21.50
N LYS A 469 -6.96 -8.73 22.26
CA LYS A 469 -5.83 -9.44 22.86
C LYS A 469 -6.06 -9.74 24.35
N ASN A 470 -7.31 -9.70 24.83
CA ASN A 470 -7.69 -9.94 26.23
C ASN A 470 -6.98 -9.01 27.25
N VAL A 471 -6.55 -7.82 26.81
CA VAL A 471 -6.00 -6.80 27.72
C VAL A 471 -7.14 -6.18 28.52
N ILE A 472 -6.93 -5.99 29.83
CA ILE A 472 -7.89 -5.34 30.72
C ILE A 472 -7.78 -3.82 30.51
N CYS A 473 -8.84 -3.16 30.06
CA CYS A 473 -8.84 -1.71 29.81
C CYS A 473 -9.65 -0.98 30.89
N VAL A 474 -9.01 -0.04 31.59
CA VAL A 474 -9.59 0.77 32.67
C VAL A 474 -9.93 2.15 32.11
N GLY A 475 -11.24 2.46 32.05
CA GLY A 475 -11.80 3.75 31.64
C GLY A 475 -12.56 4.41 32.79
N LYS A 476 -13.54 5.27 32.49
CA LYS A 476 -14.33 6.03 33.48
C LYS A 476 -15.12 5.19 34.49
N GLU A 477 -15.64 4.05 34.06
CA GLU A 477 -16.58 3.26 34.85
C GLU A 477 -15.90 2.32 35.87
N THR A 478 -14.58 2.17 35.83
CA THR A 478 -13.84 1.24 36.69
C THR A 478 -12.51 1.86 37.14
N SER A 479 -11.87 1.24 38.13
CA SER A 479 -10.54 1.63 38.61
C SER A 479 -9.55 0.48 38.48
N LEU A 480 -8.26 0.80 38.49
CA LEU A 480 -7.22 -0.23 38.48
C LEU A 480 -7.33 -1.16 39.70
N GLU A 481 -7.70 -0.62 40.87
CA GLU A 481 -7.86 -1.32 42.14
C GLU A 481 -9.03 -2.30 42.07
N ALA A 482 -10.14 -1.91 41.48
CA ALA A 482 -11.29 -2.78 41.27
C ALA A 482 -10.94 -3.95 40.32
N GLU A 483 -10.24 -3.67 39.22
CA GLU A 483 -9.81 -4.71 38.28
C GLU A 483 -8.71 -5.62 38.87
N LYS A 484 -7.82 -5.09 39.72
CA LYS A 484 -6.83 -5.88 40.49
C LYS A 484 -7.51 -6.92 41.36
N MET A 485 -8.54 -6.52 42.12
CA MET A 485 -9.29 -7.43 43.00
C MET A 485 -10.09 -8.45 42.20
N LYS A 486 -10.82 -8.00 41.17
CA LYS A 486 -11.69 -8.83 40.34
C LYS A 486 -10.93 -9.91 39.58
N HIS A 487 -9.72 -9.62 39.11
CA HIS A 487 -8.92 -10.53 38.29
C HIS A 487 -7.74 -11.19 39.03
N ASP A 488 -7.63 -10.99 40.35
CA ASP A 488 -6.53 -11.47 41.22
C ASP A 488 -5.15 -11.23 40.58
N LEU A 489 -4.87 -9.95 40.28
CA LEU A 489 -3.67 -9.55 39.54
C LEU A 489 -2.41 -9.61 40.43
N GLN A 490 -1.66 -10.71 40.33
CA GLN A 490 -0.38 -10.90 41.04
C GLN A 490 0.82 -10.47 40.20
N ASN A 491 0.88 -10.89 38.93
CA ASN A 491 1.98 -10.60 38.00
C ASN A 491 1.42 -9.96 36.73
N PHE A 492 1.70 -8.67 36.51
CA PHE A 492 1.08 -7.92 35.42
C PHE A 492 1.90 -6.70 34.99
N TYR A 493 1.63 -6.21 33.78
CA TYR A 493 2.09 -4.90 33.32
C TYR A 493 0.92 -3.91 33.26
N VAL A 494 1.18 -2.65 33.62
CA VAL A 494 0.21 -1.56 33.50
C VAL A 494 0.75 -0.50 32.57
N PHE A 495 0.03 -0.18 31.50
CA PHE A 495 0.32 1.00 30.69
C PHE A 495 -0.58 2.15 31.13
N TYR A 496 0.00 3.12 31.84
CA TYR A 496 -0.64 4.39 32.12
C TYR A 496 -0.47 5.29 30.90
N CYS A 497 -1.57 5.63 30.24
CA CYS A 497 -1.56 6.32 28.96
C CYS A 497 -2.23 7.68 29.03
N THR A 498 -1.49 8.71 28.61
CA THR A 498 -2.06 10.01 28.23
C THR A 498 -2.10 10.07 26.71
N TRP A 499 -3.28 9.87 26.12
CA TRP A 499 -3.40 9.68 24.66
C TRP A 499 -2.96 10.90 23.85
N SER A 500 -3.18 12.11 24.36
CA SER A 500 -2.80 13.39 23.75
C SER A 500 -1.29 13.63 23.69
N ASP A 501 -0.48 12.98 24.53
CA ASP A 501 0.98 13.06 24.50
C ASP A 501 1.56 12.17 23.38
N LYS A 502 1.41 12.63 22.14
CA LYS A 502 1.80 11.87 20.94
C LYS A 502 3.28 11.48 20.92
N ILE A 503 4.17 12.32 21.41
CA ILE A 503 5.63 12.12 21.31
C ILE A 503 6.04 10.91 22.12
N ASN A 504 5.58 10.81 23.37
CA ASN A 504 5.93 9.68 24.23
C ASN A 504 5.03 8.47 24.00
N ARG A 505 3.78 8.66 23.54
CA ARG A 505 2.83 7.55 23.34
C ARG A 505 3.32 6.49 22.37
N ILE A 506 3.90 6.87 21.23
CA ILE A 506 4.19 5.93 20.12
C ILE A 506 5.03 4.74 20.60
N SER A 507 6.18 4.99 21.23
CA SER A 507 7.07 3.90 21.70
C SER A 507 6.44 3.05 22.81
N HIS A 508 5.62 3.64 23.69
CA HIS A 508 4.92 2.90 24.74
C HIS A 508 3.81 2.02 24.15
N SER A 509 2.99 2.56 23.26
CA SER A 509 1.95 1.82 22.55
C SER A 509 2.53 0.66 21.74
N GLU A 510 3.67 0.86 21.06
CA GLU A 510 4.37 -0.20 20.33
C GLU A 510 4.88 -1.30 21.27
N LEU A 511 5.58 -0.93 22.34
CA LEU A 511 6.07 -1.89 23.34
C LEU A 511 4.92 -2.67 23.97
N PHE A 512 3.87 -1.98 24.37
CA PHE A 512 2.73 -2.59 25.05
C PHE A 512 1.97 -3.54 24.12
N MET A 513 1.81 -3.19 22.84
CA MET A 513 1.27 -4.12 21.83
C MET A 513 2.19 -5.32 21.57
N GLN A 514 3.51 -5.17 21.64
CA GLN A 514 4.43 -6.31 21.57
C GLN A 514 4.23 -7.26 22.75
N LEU A 515 4.07 -6.73 23.96
CA LEU A 515 3.75 -7.54 25.14
C LEU A 515 2.41 -8.28 24.94
N ALA A 516 1.39 -7.60 24.40
CA ALA A 516 0.08 -8.19 24.10
C ALA A 516 0.10 -9.24 22.98
N ASN A 517 1.06 -9.16 22.05
CA ASN A 517 1.17 -10.12 20.94
C ASN A 517 2.00 -11.35 21.30
N ASN A 518 2.81 -11.31 22.36
CA ASN A 518 3.78 -12.36 22.71
C ASN A 518 3.21 -13.49 23.59
N GLU A 519 1.89 -13.64 23.66
CA GLU A 519 1.30 -14.91 24.07
C GLU A 519 1.44 -15.95 22.94
N VAL A 520 2.33 -16.92 23.20
CA VAL A 520 2.47 -18.22 22.52
C VAL A 520 3.13 -18.21 21.13
N HIS A 521 4.46 -18.38 21.12
CA HIS A 521 5.10 -19.45 20.33
C HIS A 521 6.14 -20.17 21.19
N GLY A 522 5.81 -21.43 21.53
CA GLY A 522 6.68 -22.32 22.28
C GLY A 522 7.98 -22.61 21.55
N GLY A 523 9.07 -22.51 22.29
CA GLY A 523 10.39 -23.06 21.97
C GLY A 523 11.10 -23.29 23.30
N ALA A 524 11.54 -24.52 23.52
CA ALA A 524 11.87 -25.07 24.83
C ALA A 524 12.89 -24.25 25.65
N GLN A 525 12.67 -24.28 26.97
CA GLN A 525 13.45 -23.72 28.08
C GLN A 525 13.28 -22.23 28.40
N GLU A 526 12.20 -21.91 29.12
CA GLU A 526 12.25 -20.92 30.20
C GLU A 526 11.18 -21.23 31.26
N THR A 527 11.55 -22.07 32.22
CA THR A 527 10.81 -22.24 33.47
C THR A 527 11.07 -21.02 34.37
N ARG A 528 9.99 -20.33 34.81
CA ARG A 528 9.87 -19.31 35.89
C ARG A 528 9.53 -17.86 35.52
N ARG A 529 8.60 -17.60 34.61
CA ARG A 529 7.71 -16.41 34.71
C ARG A 529 6.28 -16.86 34.47
N ALA A 530 5.43 -16.75 35.49
CA ALA A 530 3.99 -16.88 35.31
C ALA A 530 3.53 -15.90 34.22
N GLU A 531 2.61 -16.32 33.35
CA GLU A 531 2.00 -15.46 32.32
C GLU A 531 1.57 -14.14 32.96
N LYS A 532 2.18 -13.03 32.53
CA LYS A 532 1.89 -11.71 33.08
C LYS A 532 0.70 -11.13 32.37
N LYS A 533 -0.35 -10.78 33.12
CA LYS A 533 -1.54 -10.10 32.57
C LYS A 533 -1.20 -8.67 32.16
N LEU A 534 -2.01 -8.10 31.27
CA LEU A 534 -1.81 -6.74 30.73
C LEU A 534 -3.00 -5.86 31.09
N VAL A 535 -2.71 -4.65 31.58
CA VAL A 535 -3.71 -3.65 31.93
C VAL A 535 -3.39 -2.32 31.25
N PHE A 536 -4.37 -1.74 30.56
CA PHE A 536 -4.30 -0.41 29.97
C PHE A 536 -5.13 0.57 30.80
N VAL A 537 -4.54 1.70 31.19
CA VAL A 537 -5.18 2.71 32.03
C VAL A 537 -5.16 4.04 31.30
N ASP A 538 -6.34 4.61 31.06
CA ASP A 538 -6.51 5.86 30.33
C ASP A 538 -6.55 7.06 31.28
N LEU A 539 -5.42 7.76 31.38
CA LEU A 539 -5.26 8.86 32.34
C LEU A 539 -6.08 10.11 31.98
N GLU A 540 -6.60 10.22 30.76
CA GLU A 540 -7.35 11.42 30.34
C GLU A 540 -8.82 11.40 30.74
N VAL A 541 -9.33 10.21 31.06
CA VAL A 541 -10.75 10.00 31.36
C VAL A 541 -10.96 9.58 32.80
N ILE A 542 -9.93 9.09 33.48
CA ILE A 542 -9.97 8.83 34.91
C ILE A 542 -9.80 10.17 35.63
N PRO A 543 -10.80 10.65 36.39
CA PRO A 543 -10.70 11.92 37.10
C PRO A 543 -9.58 11.82 38.15
N ASN A 544 -8.66 12.78 38.13
CA ASN A 544 -7.51 12.93 39.04
C ASN A 544 -7.61 12.02 40.28
N SER A 545 -7.08 10.80 40.18
CA SER A 545 -6.82 9.99 41.34
C SER A 545 -5.80 10.77 42.16
N THR A 546 -6.26 11.39 43.24
CA THR A 546 -5.45 11.99 44.30
C THR A 546 -4.66 10.92 45.09
N GLU A 547 -4.45 9.75 44.48
CA GLU A 547 -3.67 8.65 45.02
C GLU A 547 -2.18 8.87 44.70
N GLU A 548 -1.33 8.71 45.72
CA GLU A 548 0.11 9.01 45.73
C GLU A 548 0.98 8.24 44.70
N ASN A 549 0.41 7.49 43.75
CA ASN A 549 1.14 6.55 42.90
C ASN A 549 0.79 6.55 41.39
N VAL A 550 0.02 7.52 40.88
CA VAL A 550 -0.26 7.60 39.43
C VAL A 550 0.78 8.46 38.71
N PRO A 551 1.45 7.94 37.66
CA PRO A 551 2.53 8.66 36.99
C PRO A 551 2.06 9.83 36.14
N VAL A 552 2.96 10.80 35.97
CA VAL A 552 2.78 11.89 35.00
C VAL A 552 3.20 11.41 33.62
N GLY A 553 2.23 11.31 32.70
CA GLY A 553 2.47 10.97 31.29
C GLY A 553 2.51 9.46 31.01
N ASN A 554 2.93 9.12 29.79
CA ASN A 554 2.94 7.73 29.32
C ASN A 554 4.06 6.91 30.00
N GLN A 555 3.70 5.86 30.74
CA GLN A 555 4.67 4.95 31.39
C GLN A 555 4.13 3.51 31.46
N ILE A 556 5.03 2.51 31.42
CA ILE A 556 4.68 1.09 31.58
C ILE A 556 5.31 0.54 32.85
N TYR A 557 4.46 0.09 33.77
CA TYR A 557 4.86 -0.43 35.08
C TYR A 557 4.86 -1.96 35.05
N GLU A 558 5.81 -2.58 35.75
CA GLU A 558 5.90 -4.03 35.94
C GLU A 558 5.65 -4.40 37.40
N TYR A 559 4.63 -5.23 37.64
CA TYR A 559 4.32 -5.77 38.96
C TYR A 559 4.63 -7.27 39.03
N VAL A 560 5.17 -7.71 40.17
CA VAL A 560 5.43 -9.12 40.49
C VAL A 560 4.98 -9.40 41.92
N ASN A 561 4.17 -10.44 42.12
CA ASN A 561 3.52 -10.76 43.41
C ASN A 561 2.84 -9.54 44.06
N GLY A 562 2.18 -8.71 43.26
CA GLY A 562 1.48 -7.49 43.68
C GLY A 562 2.38 -6.29 44.00
N GLN A 563 3.71 -6.43 43.95
CA GLN A 563 4.67 -5.35 44.21
C GLN A 563 5.21 -4.74 42.92
N LEU A 564 5.38 -3.42 42.90
CA LEU A 564 5.99 -2.69 41.79
C LEU A 564 7.50 -3.00 41.74
N ILE A 565 7.97 -3.54 40.62
CA ILE A 565 9.38 -3.90 40.40
C ILE A 565 10.05 -2.96 39.40
N ASP A 566 9.30 -2.45 38.41
CA ASP A 566 9.80 -1.46 37.45
C ASP A 566 8.73 -0.40 37.21
N SER A 567 9.08 0.87 37.41
CA SER A 567 8.19 2.03 37.19
C SER A 567 8.30 2.61 35.78
N ASP A 568 9.26 2.17 34.96
CA ASP A 568 9.34 2.56 33.55
C ASP A 568 10.06 1.47 32.73
N TYR A 569 9.29 0.42 32.44
CA TYR A 569 9.75 -0.76 31.73
C TYR A 569 10.28 -0.43 30.32
N LEU A 570 9.76 0.60 29.66
CA LEU A 570 10.29 1.04 28.37
C LEU A 570 11.71 1.58 28.51
N GLN A 571 11.98 2.41 29.53
CA GLN A 571 13.32 2.95 29.76
C GLN A 571 14.32 1.86 30.19
N THR A 572 13.90 0.93 31.04
CA THR A 572 14.71 -0.23 31.41
C THR A 572 15.06 -1.06 30.18
N ARG A 573 14.10 -1.26 29.28
CA ARG A 573 14.31 -1.97 28.00
C ARG A 573 15.23 -1.21 27.04
N LYS A 574 15.10 0.12 26.94
CA LYS A 574 16.00 0.97 26.12
C LYS A 574 17.45 0.96 26.63
N LYS A 575 17.66 0.73 27.94
CA LYS A 575 19.00 0.56 28.51
C LYS A 575 19.67 -0.75 28.08
N ASP A 576 18.92 -1.76 27.62
CA ASP A 576 19.44 -2.99 27.00
C ASP A 576 19.73 -2.74 25.50
N SER A 577 20.70 -1.86 25.22
CA SER A 577 20.96 -1.24 23.91
C SER A 577 21.66 -2.13 22.87
N ASN A 578 21.79 -3.42 23.15
CA ASN A 578 22.54 -4.37 22.33
C ASN A 578 21.68 -4.94 21.20
N CYS A 579 22.25 -5.06 20.00
CA CYS A 579 21.64 -5.83 18.91
C CYS A 579 21.95 -7.32 19.11
N TRP A 580 20.93 -8.17 18.98
CA TRP A 580 21.01 -9.60 19.29
C TRP A 580 21.09 -10.46 18.05
N ALA A 581 21.80 -11.57 18.16
CA ALA A 581 21.86 -12.62 17.15
C ALA A 581 21.72 -13.98 17.82
N LYS A 582 20.76 -14.78 17.34
CA LYS A 582 20.35 -16.07 17.89
C LYS A 582 20.64 -17.16 16.89
N CYS A 583 21.30 -18.23 17.32
CA CYS A 583 21.47 -19.42 16.49
C CYS A 583 20.21 -20.28 16.57
N THR A 584 19.75 -20.77 15.42
CA THR A 584 18.54 -21.61 15.29
C THR A 584 18.83 -23.11 15.28
N GLU A 585 20.11 -23.48 15.29
CA GLU A 585 20.57 -24.87 15.26
C GLU A 585 21.50 -25.17 16.44
N GLU A 586 21.74 -26.46 16.69
CA GLU A 586 22.71 -26.89 17.70
C GLU A 586 24.13 -26.42 17.34
N ARG A 587 24.79 -25.79 18.30
CA ARG A 587 26.16 -25.27 18.14
C ARG A 587 27.17 -26.36 18.43
N LYS A 588 28.22 -26.42 17.62
CA LYS A 588 29.35 -27.33 17.80
C LYS A 588 30.38 -26.69 18.74
N PHE A 589 31.09 -27.53 19.49
CA PHE A 589 32.19 -27.10 20.35
C PHE A 589 33.51 -27.63 19.77
N ALA A 590 34.49 -26.75 19.61
CA ALA A 590 35.86 -27.12 19.29
C ALA A 590 36.72 -26.88 20.53
N SER A 591 37.67 -27.78 20.79
CA SER A 591 38.62 -27.66 21.92
C SER A 591 39.51 -26.42 21.83
N GLU A 592 39.74 -25.90 20.61
CA GLU A 592 40.46 -24.66 20.35
C GLU A 592 39.69 -23.79 19.35
N LYS A 593 39.51 -22.50 19.66
CA LYS A 593 38.85 -21.55 18.75
C LYS A 593 39.88 -21.09 17.67
N PRO A 594 39.55 -21.00 16.36
CA PRO A 594 40.50 -20.66 15.28
C PRO A 594 41.33 -19.38 15.50
N ASN A 595 42.64 -19.37 15.24
CA ASN A 595 43.50 -18.21 15.52
C ASN A 595 43.11 -16.89 14.80
N MET A 596 42.29 -16.94 13.75
CA MET A 596 41.81 -15.75 13.06
C MET A 596 40.29 -15.64 13.15
N ARG A 597 39.81 -14.61 13.84
CA ARG A 597 38.39 -14.23 13.94
C ARG A 597 38.25 -12.72 14.01
N ILE A 598 37.11 -12.18 13.58
CA ILE A 598 36.77 -10.75 13.71
C ILE A 598 35.35 -10.60 14.25
N ASN A 599 35.07 -9.55 15.01
CA ASN A 599 33.69 -9.24 15.40
C ASN A 599 32.84 -9.02 14.14
N PHE A 600 31.66 -9.61 14.10
CA PHE A 600 30.72 -9.42 13.01
C PHE A 600 29.87 -8.18 13.28
N ASP A 601 30.15 -7.13 12.54
CA ASP A 601 29.40 -5.88 12.53
C ASP A 601 28.77 -5.70 11.15
N SER A 602 27.49 -5.31 11.12
CA SER A 602 26.78 -5.14 9.86
C SER A 602 25.59 -4.20 9.99
N PRO A 603 25.08 -3.61 8.89
CA PRO A 603 23.78 -2.97 8.92
C PRO A 603 22.68 -3.96 9.32
N CYS A 604 21.57 -3.43 9.83
CA CYS A 604 20.40 -4.22 10.21
C CYS A 604 19.81 -4.97 8.99
N PRO A 605 19.37 -6.24 9.10
CA PRO A 605 18.73 -6.94 7.98
C PRO A 605 17.50 -6.20 7.43
N LEU A 606 16.74 -5.51 8.29
CA LEU A 606 15.56 -4.72 7.91
C LEU A 606 15.89 -3.47 7.09
N SER A 607 17.11 -2.91 7.21
CA SER A 607 17.49 -1.73 6.40
C SER A 607 17.57 -2.03 4.90
N PHE A 608 17.47 -3.30 4.51
CA PHE A 608 17.52 -3.75 3.11
C PHE A 608 16.15 -4.18 2.55
N LEU A 609 15.07 -4.05 3.31
CA LEU A 609 13.70 -4.30 2.84
C LEU A 609 13.06 -2.97 2.43
N GLN A 610 12.49 -2.90 1.22
CA GLN A 610 11.91 -1.68 0.64
C GLN A 610 10.56 -1.25 1.27
N GLN A 611 10.32 -1.53 2.56
CA GLN A 611 9.09 -1.16 3.27
C GLN A 611 9.37 -0.35 4.54
N GLN A 612 9.03 0.94 4.46
CA GLN A 612 8.60 1.89 5.51
C GLN A 612 9.31 2.03 6.87
N HIS A 613 10.44 1.38 7.16
CA HIS A 613 11.19 1.65 8.40
C HIS A 613 12.68 1.80 8.09
N HIS A 614 13.17 3.05 8.09
CA HIS A 614 14.60 3.34 7.96
C HIS A 614 15.27 3.13 9.31
N CYS A 615 16.27 2.24 9.37
CA CYS A 615 17.12 2.11 10.54
C CYS A 615 18.13 3.25 10.59
N ASP A 616 18.23 3.96 11.72
CA ASP A 616 19.20 5.06 11.85
C ASP A 616 20.63 4.54 12.14
N LYS A 617 20.77 3.26 12.50
CA LYS A 617 22.07 2.64 12.76
C LYS A 617 22.79 2.30 11.45
N LYS A 618 23.88 3.01 11.16
CA LYS A 618 24.79 2.72 10.03
C LYS A 618 25.42 1.32 10.12
N GLU A 619 25.71 0.85 11.32
CA GLU A 619 26.30 -0.45 11.61
C GLU A 619 25.83 -0.94 12.99
N CYS A 620 25.42 -2.20 13.08
CA CYS A 620 24.94 -2.85 14.30
C CYS A 620 26.02 -3.79 14.85
N GLU A 621 26.22 -3.72 16.16
CA GLU A 621 27.10 -4.62 16.89
C GLU A 621 26.32 -5.85 17.39
N TRP A 622 26.64 -7.03 16.84
CA TRP A 622 25.86 -8.23 17.11
C TRP A 622 26.39 -9.04 18.29
N HIS A 623 25.52 -9.26 19.28
CA HIS A 623 25.78 -10.05 20.47
C HIS A 623 24.98 -11.35 20.44
N CYS A 624 25.59 -12.44 20.87
CA CYS A 624 24.89 -13.71 21.01
C CYS A 624 23.76 -13.55 22.02
N PHE A 625 22.54 -13.95 21.63
CA PHE A 625 21.37 -13.87 22.50
C PHE A 625 21.56 -14.66 23.81
N ASP A 626 22.18 -15.84 23.72
CA ASP A 626 22.33 -16.76 24.86
C ASP A 626 23.45 -16.31 25.84
N CYS A 627 24.71 -16.18 25.39
CA CYS A 627 25.84 -15.82 26.27
C CYS A 627 26.16 -14.32 26.34
N ARG A 628 25.44 -13.48 25.61
CA ARG A 628 25.62 -12.01 25.58
C ARG A 628 26.99 -11.52 25.08
N LYS A 629 27.88 -12.40 24.63
CA LYS A 629 29.19 -12.04 24.04
C LYS A 629 29.07 -11.67 22.56
N ARG A 630 30.00 -10.85 22.06
CA ARG A 630 30.08 -10.49 20.64
C ARG A 630 30.22 -11.73 19.76
N ILE A 631 29.47 -11.75 18.67
CA ILE A 631 29.61 -12.78 17.64
C ILE A 631 30.85 -12.49 16.81
N GLN A 632 31.64 -13.54 16.55
CA GLN A 632 32.87 -13.45 15.78
C GLN A 632 32.84 -14.35 14.55
N TYR A 633 33.25 -13.85 13.38
CA TYR A 633 33.36 -14.59 12.13
C TYR A 633 34.76 -15.18 11.93
N ASP A 634 34.86 -16.43 11.48
CA ASP A 634 36.13 -17.16 11.30
C ASP A 634 36.70 -17.17 9.87
N PHE A 635 36.07 -16.45 8.93
CA PHE A 635 36.43 -16.42 7.51
C PHE A 635 36.22 -17.72 6.72
N LYS A 636 35.74 -18.77 7.39
CA LYS A 636 35.45 -20.11 6.83
C LYS A 636 33.95 -20.45 6.84
N GLY A 637 33.09 -19.46 7.09
CA GLY A 637 31.64 -19.62 7.06
C GLY A 637 30.99 -19.87 8.42
N ASN A 638 31.71 -19.70 9.54
CA ASN A 638 31.12 -19.91 10.87
C ASN A 638 31.19 -18.68 11.78
N PHE A 639 30.16 -18.54 12.60
CA PHE A 639 30.14 -17.63 13.73
C PHE A 639 30.47 -18.33 15.04
N TYR A 640 31.24 -17.64 15.89
CA TYR A 640 31.71 -18.09 17.19
C TYR A 640 31.23 -17.15 18.29
N CYS A 641 30.96 -17.74 19.44
CA CYS A 641 30.81 -17.05 20.72
C CYS A 641 31.21 -18.02 21.86
N ASP A 642 30.82 -17.74 23.10
CA ASP A 642 31.09 -18.67 24.22
C ASP A 642 30.16 -19.89 24.25
N CYS A 643 29.04 -19.88 23.52
CA CYS A 643 28.16 -21.05 23.34
C CYS A 643 28.65 -22.02 22.24
N GLY A 644 29.85 -21.85 21.70
CA GLY A 644 30.37 -22.66 20.58
C GLY A 644 30.26 -21.94 19.23
N PHE A 645 30.19 -22.72 18.14
CA PHE A 645 30.16 -22.23 16.77
C PHE A 645 29.11 -22.93 15.89
N ALA A 646 28.60 -22.20 14.89
CA ALA A 646 27.69 -22.70 13.89
C ALA A 646 27.84 -21.93 12.57
N HIS A 647 27.32 -22.49 11.48
CA HIS A 647 27.40 -21.86 10.16
C HIS A 647 26.62 -20.54 10.13
N ILE A 648 27.11 -19.53 9.39
CA ILE A 648 26.54 -18.17 9.40
C ILE A 648 25.04 -18.10 9.04
N SER A 649 24.55 -18.99 8.19
CA SER A 649 23.14 -19.04 7.75
C SER A 649 22.16 -19.50 8.84
N THR A 650 22.67 -20.08 9.92
CA THR A 650 21.84 -20.59 11.03
C THR A 650 21.43 -19.49 12.01
N PHE A 651 21.89 -18.26 11.82
CA PHE A 651 21.65 -17.15 12.74
C PHE A 651 20.51 -16.24 12.28
N GLU A 652 19.72 -15.79 13.24
CA GLU A 652 18.69 -14.77 13.10
C GLU A 652 19.04 -13.56 13.97
N TYR A 653 18.54 -12.38 13.61
CA TYR A 653 19.02 -11.10 14.14
C TYR A 653 17.86 -10.22 14.59
N CYS A 654 18.01 -9.61 15.76
CA CYS A 654 17.09 -8.64 16.33
C CYS A 654 17.83 -7.32 16.58
N CYS A 655 17.48 -6.28 15.84
CA CYS A 655 18.06 -4.95 16.02
C CYS A 655 17.49 -4.30 17.29
N SER A 656 18.30 -3.49 17.98
CA SER A 656 17.84 -2.72 19.14
C SER A 656 17.16 -1.39 18.76
N ASP A 657 16.98 -1.12 17.46
CA ASP A 657 16.27 0.07 16.99
C ASP A 657 14.78 -0.06 17.35
N PRO A 658 14.20 0.90 18.10
CA PRO A 658 12.81 0.82 18.55
C PRO A 658 11.80 0.60 17.42
N LEU A 659 12.08 1.10 16.21
CA LEU A 659 11.18 1.02 15.04
C LEU A 659 11.07 -0.40 14.45
N HIS A 660 11.96 -1.32 14.82
CA HIS A 660 12.08 -2.65 14.20
C HIS A 660 11.36 -3.77 14.95
N GLY A 661 10.88 -3.50 16.17
CA GLY A 661 10.31 -4.53 17.04
C GLY A 661 11.31 -5.60 17.48
N ASN A 662 10.81 -6.74 17.98
CA ASN A 662 11.62 -7.77 18.64
C ASN A 662 11.76 -9.06 17.83
N ALA A 663 11.29 -9.05 16.59
CA ALA A 663 11.33 -10.23 15.74
C ALA A 663 12.78 -10.54 15.36
N PHE A 664 13.15 -11.80 15.48
CA PHE A 664 14.41 -12.32 14.94
C PHE A 664 14.23 -12.56 13.43
N ILE A 665 15.10 -11.97 12.63
CA ILE A 665 14.99 -11.95 11.17
C ILE A 665 16.29 -12.48 10.56
N LYS A 666 16.18 -13.29 9.51
CA LYS A 666 17.35 -13.77 8.75
C LYS A 666 17.81 -12.72 7.74
N PHE A 667 19.12 -12.63 7.54
CA PHE A 667 19.63 -12.03 6.32
C PHE A 667 19.27 -12.91 5.13
N ASP A 668 19.07 -12.28 3.97
CA ASP A 668 19.17 -12.95 2.69
C ASP A 668 20.57 -13.59 2.55
N GLU A 669 20.64 -14.83 2.07
CA GLU A 669 21.89 -15.61 2.06
C GLU A 669 22.99 -14.96 1.21
N GLU A 670 22.66 -14.42 0.04
CA GLU A 670 23.63 -13.74 -0.83
C GLU A 670 24.14 -12.45 -0.17
N ARG A 671 23.26 -11.71 0.50
CA ARG A 671 23.63 -10.48 1.21
C ARG A 671 24.50 -10.75 2.43
N LEU A 672 24.16 -11.77 3.23
CA LEU A 672 24.99 -12.16 4.37
C LEU A 672 26.39 -12.56 3.90
N LEU A 673 26.46 -13.36 2.82
CA LEU A 673 27.71 -13.75 2.19
C LEU A 673 28.52 -12.53 1.74
N HIS A 674 27.87 -11.54 1.11
CA HIS A 674 28.51 -10.28 0.72
C HIS A 674 29.06 -9.48 1.91
N LEU A 675 28.30 -9.37 3.00
CA LEU A 675 28.71 -8.67 4.23
C LEU A 675 29.93 -9.34 4.87
N VAL A 676 29.92 -10.65 5.05
CA VAL A 676 31.06 -11.38 5.62
C VAL A 676 32.27 -11.42 4.67
N THR A 677 32.05 -11.29 3.36
CA THR A 677 33.13 -11.16 2.37
C THR A 677 33.78 -9.78 2.43
N LYS A 678 33.04 -8.71 2.68
CA LYS A 678 33.61 -7.38 2.94
C LYS A 678 34.51 -7.35 4.18
N LEU A 679 34.19 -8.15 5.20
CA LEU A 679 35.06 -8.32 6.38
C LEU A 679 36.42 -8.98 6.06
N ARG A 680 36.58 -9.61 4.88
CA ARG A 680 37.88 -10.11 4.41
C ARG A 680 38.84 -8.98 3.99
N VAL A 681 38.36 -7.76 3.77
CA VAL A 681 39.20 -6.61 3.42
C VAL A 681 39.89 -6.08 4.69
N ASN A 682 40.87 -6.82 5.18
CA ASN A 682 41.84 -6.26 6.12
C ASN A 682 42.82 -5.40 5.32
N ASN A 683 42.91 -4.13 5.70
CA ASN A 683 43.56 -3.00 5.03
C ASN A 683 45.11 -3.07 4.94
N ASP A 684 45.70 -4.25 4.77
CA ASP A 684 47.14 -4.45 4.84
C ASP A 684 47.73 -4.84 3.49
N MET A 685 48.56 -3.98 2.89
CA MET A 685 49.26 -4.26 1.65
C MET A 685 50.66 -4.81 1.96
N ASN A 686 50.98 -6.02 1.47
CA ASN A 686 52.29 -6.64 1.66
C ASN A 686 53.03 -6.72 0.31
N ILE A 687 54.19 -6.08 0.20
CA ILE A 687 55.02 -6.01 -1.01
C ILE A 687 56.37 -6.65 -0.71
N LEU A 688 56.82 -7.57 -1.57
CA LEU A 688 58.14 -8.19 -1.48
C LEU A 688 59.19 -7.32 -2.20
N LEU A 689 60.34 -7.08 -1.59
CA LEU A 689 61.42 -6.28 -2.17
C LEU A 689 62.69 -7.10 -2.38
N LEU A 690 63.22 -7.07 -3.60
CA LEU A 690 64.46 -7.74 -4.01
C LEU A 690 65.45 -6.74 -4.59
N SER A 691 66.59 -6.52 -3.92
CA SER A 691 67.59 -5.51 -4.29
C SER A 691 68.95 -6.09 -4.70
N GLU A 692 69.76 -5.29 -5.40
CA GLU A 692 71.17 -5.58 -5.70
C GLU A 692 72.11 -5.13 -4.58
N PRO A 693 73.26 -5.80 -4.44
CA PRO A 693 74.35 -5.27 -3.64
C PRO A 693 74.71 -3.83 -4.07
N GLY A 694 74.72 -2.92 -3.10
CA GLY A 694 75.09 -1.51 -3.30
C GLY A 694 73.97 -0.58 -3.74
N ILE A 695 72.71 -1.04 -3.86
CA ILE A 695 71.54 -0.15 -3.83
C ILE A 695 71.20 0.14 -2.37
N ASN A 696 70.89 1.39 -2.04
CA ASN A 696 70.49 1.73 -0.68
C ASN A 696 69.00 1.44 -0.46
N THR A 697 68.67 0.17 -0.18
CA THR A 697 67.30 -0.33 -0.01
C THR A 697 66.52 0.47 1.04
N TYR A 698 67.15 0.82 2.16
CA TYR A 698 66.51 1.62 3.21
C TYR A 698 66.12 3.02 2.69
N MET A 699 67.03 3.71 1.99
CA MET A 699 66.76 5.03 1.43
C MET A 699 65.68 4.98 0.35
N TRP A 700 65.64 3.91 -0.46
CA TRP A 700 64.57 3.67 -1.41
C TRP A 700 63.21 3.52 -0.71
N ILE A 701 63.13 2.69 0.34
CA ILE A 701 61.90 2.50 1.14
C ILE A 701 61.49 3.81 1.79
N TYR A 702 62.45 4.58 2.32
CA TYR A 702 62.19 5.88 2.93
C TYR A 702 61.63 6.88 1.93
N ASN A 703 62.23 6.99 0.74
CA ASN A 703 61.76 7.87 -0.32
C ASN A 703 60.36 7.47 -0.79
N TYR A 704 60.11 6.17 -0.99
CA TYR A 704 58.80 5.65 -1.35
C TYR A 704 57.75 5.97 -0.28
N ALA A 705 58.03 5.65 0.98
CA ALA A 705 57.15 5.92 2.12
C ALA A 705 56.89 7.43 2.30
N ALA A 706 57.91 8.27 2.16
CA ALA A 706 57.78 9.73 2.26
C ALA A 706 56.99 10.33 1.09
N SER A 707 57.04 9.73 -0.10
CA SER A 707 56.29 10.18 -1.26
C SER A 707 54.82 9.77 -1.22
N VAL A 708 54.50 8.63 -0.59
CA VAL A 708 53.11 8.16 -0.44
C VAL A 708 52.48 8.56 0.90
N THR A 709 53.25 9.05 1.86
CA THR A 709 52.76 9.50 3.18
C THR A 709 53.27 10.90 3.52
N ASN A 710 52.39 11.80 3.96
CA ASN A 710 52.78 13.16 4.38
C ASN A 710 53.61 13.20 5.69
N SER A 711 53.94 12.06 6.31
CA SER A 711 54.85 11.94 7.46
C SER A 711 55.31 10.48 7.63
N PRO A 712 56.54 10.12 7.19
CA PRO A 712 57.00 8.75 7.22
C PRO A 712 57.48 8.36 8.63
N LYS A 713 56.58 7.92 9.50
CA LYS A 713 56.97 7.08 10.63
C LYS A 713 57.08 5.64 10.11
N ILE A 714 58.32 5.21 9.85
CA ILE A 714 58.61 3.84 9.38
C ILE A 714 58.98 3.01 10.61
N GLU A 715 58.18 1.99 10.91
CA GLU A 715 58.51 0.99 11.93
C GLU A 715 59.28 -0.17 11.29
N ILE A 716 60.43 -0.53 11.87
CA ILE A 716 61.23 -1.68 11.44
C ILE A 716 60.89 -2.86 12.36
N LYS A 717 60.50 -4.00 11.78
CA LYS A 717 60.22 -5.23 12.52
C LYS A 717 61.06 -6.37 11.95
N HIS A 718 61.82 -7.04 12.83
CA HIS A 718 62.63 -8.20 12.51
C HIS A 718 61.87 -9.50 12.83
N THR A 719 62.20 -10.59 12.13
CA THR A 719 61.51 -11.88 12.29
C THR A 719 62.47 -13.04 12.53
N LEU A 720 61.99 -14.07 13.25
CA LEU A 720 62.53 -15.40 13.67
C LEU A 720 63.78 -16.02 13.01
N LEU A 721 64.22 -15.56 11.83
CA LEU A 721 65.48 -15.95 11.18
C LEU A 721 66.60 -14.90 11.34
N ASP A 722 66.41 -13.85 12.17
CA ASP A 722 67.32 -12.71 12.42
C ASP A 722 67.80 -11.91 11.19
N VAL A 723 67.41 -12.30 9.97
CA VAL A 723 67.85 -11.65 8.72
C VAL A 723 66.68 -11.03 7.93
N LEU A 724 65.45 -11.54 8.09
CA LEU A 724 64.27 -11.02 7.37
C LEU A 724 63.72 -9.78 8.08
N SER A 725 63.82 -8.63 7.41
CA SER A 725 63.35 -7.33 7.88
C SER A 725 62.14 -6.89 7.07
N TYR A 726 61.09 -6.41 7.73
CA TYR A 726 60.00 -5.72 7.04
C TYR A 726 59.72 -4.35 7.64
N TYR A 727 59.40 -3.41 6.75
CA TYR A 727 59.20 -1.99 7.05
C TYR A 727 57.73 -1.66 6.93
N THR A 728 57.16 -1.02 7.95
CA THR A 728 55.73 -0.72 8.01
C THR A 728 55.47 0.78 8.07
N PHE A 729 54.54 1.28 7.26
CA PHE A 729 54.04 2.65 7.30
C PHE A 729 52.55 2.71 6.92
N ARG A 730 51.86 3.81 7.24
CA ARG A 730 50.41 3.96 7.01
C ARG A 730 50.10 4.93 5.87
N HIS A 731 49.17 4.54 5.00
CA HIS A 731 48.55 5.39 3.99
C HIS A 731 47.03 5.39 4.20
N GLY A 732 46.47 6.49 4.71
CA GLY A 732 45.06 6.54 5.14
C GLY A 732 44.76 5.52 6.24
N LYS A 733 43.78 4.64 6.02
CA LYS A 733 43.44 3.51 6.90
C LYS A 733 44.22 2.23 6.59
N LYS A 734 45.10 2.24 5.57
CA LYS A 734 45.88 1.07 5.13
C LYS A 734 47.26 1.01 5.79
N THR A 735 47.70 -0.20 6.10
CA THR A 735 49.07 -0.49 6.53
C THR A 735 49.83 -1.07 5.35
N ILE A 736 50.90 -0.40 4.90
CA ILE A 736 51.78 -0.92 3.85
C ILE A 736 53.00 -1.54 4.51
N ARG A 737 53.33 -2.77 4.11
CA ARG A 737 54.48 -3.55 4.58
C ARG A 737 55.39 -3.89 3.42
N ILE A 738 56.64 -3.44 3.49
CA ILE A 738 57.70 -3.82 2.56
C ILE A 738 58.55 -4.92 3.19
N ILE A 739 58.54 -6.11 2.62
CA ILE A 739 59.27 -7.30 3.09
C ILE A 739 60.60 -7.38 2.32
N ASP A 740 61.70 -7.03 2.98
CA ASP A 740 63.03 -7.02 2.34
C ASP A 740 63.68 -8.40 2.38
N VAL A 741 63.76 -9.05 1.21
CA VAL A 741 64.42 -10.34 1.01
C VAL A 741 65.76 -10.22 0.28
N SER A 742 66.31 -9.00 0.19
CA SER A 742 67.55 -8.73 -0.56
C SER A 742 68.77 -9.46 -0.01
N PHE A 743 68.74 -9.90 1.25
CA PHE A 743 69.81 -10.75 1.83
C PHE A 743 70.02 -12.06 1.05
N LEU A 744 68.98 -12.58 0.39
CA LEU A 744 69.08 -13.78 -0.45
C LEU A 744 70.01 -13.60 -1.65
N CYS A 745 70.22 -12.35 -2.11
CA CYS A 745 71.11 -12.03 -3.22
C CYS A 745 72.61 -12.20 -2.87
N ASN A 746 72.97 -12.19 -1.58
CA ASN A 746 74.36 -12.20 -1.12
C ASN A 746 74.89 -13.59 -0.70
N SER A 747 74.02 -14.59 -0.50
CA SER A 747 74.45 -15.90 -0.01
C SER A 747 75.13 -16.73 -1.10
N LYS A 748 76.35 -17.22 -0.84
CA LYS A 748 77.12 -18.04 -1.80
C LYS A 748 76.76 -19.54 -1.75
N ASP A 749 76.18 -20.06 -0.65
CA ASP A 749 75.90 -21.49 -0.46
C ASP A 749 74.44 -21.79 -0.01
N ASN A 750 73.91 -22.95 -0.41
CA ASN A 750 72.57 -23.47 -0.05
C ASN A 750 71.35 -22.59 -0.37
N LYS A 751 71.41 -21.80 -1.46
CA LYS A 751 70.34 -20.88 -1.90
C LYS A 751 68.92 -21.46 -1.93
N LYS A 752 68.72 -22.73 -2.34
CA LYS A 752 67.36 -23.32 -2.41
C LYS A 752 66.69 -23.49 -1.06
N GLN A 753 67.45 -23.89 -0.05
CA GLN A 753 66.92 -24.14 1.29
C GLN A 753 66.56 -22.81 1.98
N TYR A 754 67.42 -21.80 1.87
CA TYR A 754 67.13 -20.45 2.37
C TYR A 754 65.91 -19.81 1.69
N ILE A 755 65.75 -19.98 0.37
CA ILE A 755 64.56 -19.51 -0.35
C ILE A 755 63.30 -20.18 0.21
N SER A 756 63.32 -21.50 0.40
CA SER A 756 62.18 -22.25 0.96
C SER A 756 61.84 -21.83 2.39
N GLN A 757 62.84 -21.70 3.27
CA GLN A 757 62.63 -21.31 4.67
C GLN A 757 62.14 -19.86 4.80
N THR A 758 62.68 -18.95 3.99
CA THR A 758 62.22 -17.55 3.93
C THR A 758 60.76 -17.52 3.48
N TRP A 759 60.40 -18.38 2.52
CA TRP A 759 59.04 -18.50 2.03
C TRP A 759 58.06 -19.04 3.08
N ASP A 760 58.42 -20.09 3.78
CA ASP A 760 57.61 -20.64 4.88
C ASP A 760 57.41 -19.59 5.99
N SER A 761 58.43 -18.77 6.27
CA SER A 761 58.33 -17.65 7.20
C SER A 761 57.39 -16.54 6.71
N ILE A 762 57.42 -16.20 5.43
CA ILE A 762 56.53 -15.19 4.83
C ILE A 762 55.08 -15.69 4.82
N THR A 763 54.85 -16.91 4.34
CA THR A 763 53.51 -17.51 4.21
C THR A 763 52.88 -17.88 5.56
N SER A 764 53.68 -18.17 6.58
CA SER A 764 53.17 -18.35 7.95
C SER A 764 52.76 -17.03 8.60
N LYS A 765 53.37 -15.90 8.22
CA LYS A 765 53.13 -14.59 8.84
C LYS A 765 52.15 -13.70 8.07
N PHE A 766 52.16 -13.79 6.76
CA PHE A 766 51.34 -12.98 5.88
C PHE A 766 50.43 -13.89 5.07
N LYS A 767 49.16 -13.49 4.89
CA LYS A 767 48.15 -14.28 4.15
C LYS A 767 48.03 -13.90 2.69
N GLU A 768 48.47 -12.69 2.35
CA GLU A 768 48.34 -12.10 1.03
C GLU A 768 49.66 -11.43 0.61
N LEU A 769 50.00 -11.56 -0.68
CA LEU A 769 51.08 -10.81 -1.33
C LEU A 769 50.47 -9.93 -2.42
N HIS A 770 50.74 -8.64 -2.36
CA HIS A 770 50.17 -7.66 -3.26
C HIS A 770 51.10 -7.28 -4.40
N GLY A 771 52.40 -7.60 -4.29
CA GLY A 771 53.35 -7.26 -5.34
C GLY A 771 54.78 -7.68 -5.05
N ILE A 772 55.59 -7.74 -6.10
CA ILE A 772 57.04 -7.99 -6.02
C ILE A 772 57.79 -6.87 -6.73
N CYS A 773 58.61 -6.12 -5.99
CA CYS A 773 59.50 -5.09 -6.49
C CYS A 773 60.93 -5.61 -6.66
N VAL A 774 61.50 -5.45 -7.85
CA VAL A 774 62.92 -5.73 -8.10
C VAL A 774 63.68 -4.44 -8.35
N LEU A 775 64.61 -4.09 -7.45
CA LEU A 775 65.45 -2.91 -7.61
C LEU A 775 66.62 -3.22 -8.54
N VAL A 776 66.84 -2.41 -9.58
CA VAL A 776 67.91 -2.55 -10.58
C VAL A 776 68.67 -1.24 -10.73
N LYS A 777 70.00 -1.27 -10.85
CA LYS A 777 70.80 -0.07 -11.21
C LYS A 777 70.87 0.10 -12.73
N PRO A 778 70.98 1.34 -13.25
CA PRO A 778 71.32 1.56 -14.65
C PRO A 778 72.75 1.10 -14.94
N ASN A 779 72.99 0.72 -16.19
CA ASN A 779 74.29 0.34 -16.75
C ASN A 779 75.05 -0.79 -16.01
N ASN A 780 74.34 -1.68 -15.29
CA ASN A 780 74.95 -2.79 -14.54
C ASN A 780 75.21 -4.06 -15.40
N PHE A 781 76.30 -4.76 -15.10
CA PHE A 781 76.74 -5.98 -15.81
C PHE A 781 75.88 -7.24 -15.53
N ILE A 782 75.80 -8.11 -16.54
CA ILE A 782 75.00 -9.35 -16.67
C ILE A 782 75.05 -10.30 -15.44
N ASN A 783 76.16 -10.36 -14.71
CA ASN A 783 76.34 -11.30 -13.59
C ASN A 783 75.50 -10.97 -12.34
N SER A 784 75.18 -9.68 -12.10
CA SER A 784 74.30 -9.26 -11.00
C SER A 784 72.85 -9.73 -11.24
N ILE A 785 72.42 -9.65 -12.51
CA ILE A 785 71.06 -10.01 -12.96
C ILE A 785 70.82 -11.53 -12.84
N ARG A 786 71.84 -12.35 -13.12
CA ARG A 786 71.74 -13.83 -13.06
C ARG A 786 71.47 -14.39 -11.67
N ASN A 787 71.98 -13.76 -10.61
CA ASN A 787 71.73 -14.19 -9.23
C ASN A 787 70.29 -13.90 -8.79
N LYS A 788 69.75 -12.74 -9.14
CA LYS A 788 68.32 -12.44 -8.92
C LYS A 788 67.42 -13.38 -9.69
N TRP A 789 67.79 -13.66 -10.93
CA TRP A 789 67.05 -14.55 -11.81
C TRP A 789 66.89 -15.95 -11.20
N TYR A 790 67.90 -16.45 -10.50
CA TYR A 790 67.81 -17.71 -9.77
C TYR A 790 66.80 -17.65 -8.60
N ILE A 791 66.79 -16.55 -7.85
CA ILE A 791 65.87 -16.33 -6.72
C ILE A 791 64.44 -16.16 -7.25
N MET A 792 64.27 -15.35 -8.30
CA MET A 792 63.00 -15.12 -9.00
C MET A 792 62.43 -16.41 -9.59
N ASN A 793 63.24 -17.23 -10.27
CA ASN A 793 62.79 -18.50 -10.81
C ASN A 793 62.41 -19.48 -9.69
N GLY A 794 63.12 -19.46 -8.55
CA GLY A 794 62.72 -20.16 -7.34
C GLY A 794 61.35 -19.72 -6.83
N LEU A 795 61.16 -18.41 -6.62
CA LEU A 795 59.92 -17.80 -6.14
C LEU A 795 58.73 -18.06 -7.07
N LEU A 796 58.91 -17.85 -8.37
CA LEU A 796 57.87 -18.04 -9.37
C LEU A 796 57.56 -19.53 -9.58
N SER A 797 58.52 -20.43 -9.38
CA SER A 797 58.25 -21.88 -9.42
C SER A 797 57.33 -22.34 -8.29
N THR A 798 57.36 -21.67 -7.13
CA THR A 798 56.46 -21.93 -6.00
C THR A 798 55.14 -21.16 -6.12
N LEU A 799 55.14 -19.97 -6.74
CA LEU A 799 53.96 -19.17 -7.01
C LEU A 799 53.92 -18.64 -8.46
N PRO A 800 53.36 -19.39 -9.43
CA PRO A 800 53.31 -18.93 -10.81
C PRO A 800 52.40 -17.72 -11.05
N CYS A 801 51.35 -17.56 -10.26
CA CYS A 801 50.50 -16.37 -10.30
C CYS A 801 51.24 -15.10 -9.91
N ALA A 802 52.37 -15.24 -9.20
CA ALA A 802 53.15 -14.13 -8.73
C ALA A 802 53.94 -13.39 -9.84
N SER A 803 53.75 -13.76 -11.11
CA SER A 803 54.32 -13.06 -12.24
C SER A 803 53.47 -11.90 -12.74
N LYS A 804 52.18 -11.82 -12.37
CA LYS A 804 51.23 -10.83 -12.92
C LYS A 804 51.39 -9.40 -12.36
N ASN A 805 52.03 -9.27 -11.20
CA ASN A 805 52.12 -8.05 -10.39
C ASN A 805 53.57 -7.90 -9.92
N PHE A 806 54.44 -8.06 -10.91
CA PHE A 806 55.89 -8.09 -10.79
C PHE A 806 56.42 -6.83 -11.47
N VAL A 807 57.18 -6.01 -10.73
CA VAL A 807 57.65 -4.72 -11.23
C VAL A 807 59.15 -4.55 -11.07
N PHE A 808 59.72 -3.77 -11.97
CA PHE A 808 61.14 -3.43 -11.97
C PHE A 808 61.29 -1.96 -11.58
N CYS A 809 61.99 -1.69 -10.48
CA CYS A 809 62.28 -0.33 -10.04
C CYS A 809 63.73 0.01 -10.38
N VAL A 810 63.92 0.86 -11.37
CA VAL A 810 65.23 1.36 -11.79
C VAL A 810 65.67 2.45 -10.81
N THR A 811 66.81 2.23 -10.16
CA THR A 811 67.40 3.08 -9.11
C THR A 811 68.63 3.81 -9.64
N SER A 812 68.68 5.14 -9.59
CA SER A 812 69.93 5.92 -9.68
C SER A 812 69.68 7.43 -9.65
N CYS A 813 70.21 8.12 -8.63
CA CYS A 813 70.12 9.58 -8.48
C CYS A 813 71.45 10.30 -8.73
N LYS A 814 72.08 10.10 -9.90
CA LYS A 814 73.21 10.97 -10.31
C LYS A 814 73.16 11.45 -11.76
N ASP A 815 72.50 10.74 -12.68
CA ASP A 815 72.29 11.22 -14.05
C ASP A 815 70.87 11.76 -14.25
N ARG A 816 70.77 12.92 -14.92
CA ARG A 816 69.54 13.71 -15.11
C ARG A 816 68.46 13.03 -15.98
N THR A 817 68.64 11.77 -16.37
CA THR A 817 67.87 11.15 -17.47
C THR A 817 66.84 10.10 -17.04
N TYR A 818 66.80 9.61 -15.80
CA TYR A 818 65.72 8.73 -15.30
C TYR A 818 65.39 7.56 -16.27
N ARG A 819 66.43 6.86 -16.77
CA ARG A 819 66.30 5.79 -17.77
C ARG A 819 67.17 4.59 -17.40
N PRO A 820 66.79 3.36 -17.81
CA PRO A 820 67.53 2.13 -17.47
C PRO A 820 68.86 1.97 -18.20
N GLY A 821 69.17 2.83 -19.18
CA GLY A 821 70.41 2.79 -19.94
C GLY A 821 70.65 1.43 -20.60
N GLU A 822 71.89 0.94 -20.54
CA GLU A 822 72.32 -0.35 -21.13
C GLU A 822 71.79 -1.59 -20.37
N THR A 823 71.10 -1.42 -19.24
CA THR A 823 70.55 -2.54 -18.45
C THR A 823 69.26 -3.11 -19.03
N LEU A 824 68.59 -2.39 -19.94
CA LEU A 824 67.33 -2.80 -20.55
C LEU A 824 67.46 -4.07 -21.41
N GLU A 825 68.44 -4.11 -22.33
CA GLU A 825 68.65 -5.22 -23.26
C GLU A 825 68.99 -6.55 -22.56
N PRO A 826 69.91 -6.60 -21.57
CA PRO A 826 70.18 -7.80 -20.80
C PRO A 826 68.96 -8.36 -20.06
N ILE A 827 68.11 -7.50 -19.48
CA ILE A 827 66.89 -7.92 -18.79
C ILE A 827 65.90 -8.53 -19.79
N ILE A 828 65.64 -7.86 -20.92
CA ILE A 828 64.73 -8.36 -21.96
C ILE A 828 65.20 -9.70 -22.52
N LYS A 829 66.50 -9.83 -22.82
CA LYS A 829 67.11 -11.07 -23.35
C LYS A 829 67.06 -12.24 -22.34
N MET A 830 67.10 -11.95 -21.04
CA MET A 830 66.98 -12.96 -19.99
C MET A 830 65.54 -13.37 -19.69
N LEU A 831 64.58 -12.44 -19.76
CA LEU A 831 63.15 -12.73 -19.60
C LEU A 831 62.60 -13.57 -20.76
N THR A 832 63.06 -13.30 -21.99
CA THR A 832 62.69 -14.07 -23.19
C THR A 832 63.38 -15.45 -23.31
N GLY A 833 64.49 -15.68 -22.58
CA GLY A 833 65.39 -16.82 -22.81
C GLY A 833 65.34 -18.00 -21.84
N GLY A 834 64.53 -18.00 -20.76
CA GLY A 834 64.60 -19.14 -19.82
C GLY A 834 63.66 -19.26 -18.62
N LEU A 835 62.64 -18.42 -18.45
CA LEU A 835 61.63 -18.63 -17.39
C LEU A 835 60.49 -19.49 -17.95
N ASN A 836 59.99 -20.45 -17.16
CA ASN A 836 58.77 -21.20 -17.47
C ASN A 836 57.49 -20.36 -17.26
N ILE A 837 57.63 -19.06 -16.94
CA ILE A 837 56.60 -18.17 -16.43
C ILE A 837 56.78 -16.81 -17.10
N ASN A 838 55.71 -16.25 -17.64
CA ASN A 838 55.72 -15.00 -18.39
C ASN A 838 55.70 -13.81 -17.43
N VAL A 839 56.80 -13.05 -17.37
CA VAL A 839 56.91 -11.78 -16.63
C VAL A 839 56.99 -10.67 -17.66
N GLU A 840 56.04 -9.74 -17.62
CA GLU A 840 55.99 -8.63 -18.57
C GLU A 840 57.01 -7.56 -18.21
N PHE A 841 57.81 -7.15 -19.21
CA PHE A 841 58.73 -6.03 -19.10
C PHE A 841 58.32 -4.96 -20.10
N SER A 842 57.51 -4.01 -19.63
CA SER A 842 56.94 -2.93 -20.41
C SER A 842 57.03 -1.61 -19.64
N PRO A 843 56.81 -0.45 -20.28
CA PRO A 843 56.75 0.83 -19.57
C PRO A 843 55.75 0.86 -18.39
N GLU A 844 54.77 -0.04 -18.38
CA GLU A 844 53.75 -0.16 -17.32
C GLU A 844 54.26 -0.94 -16.09
N THR A 845 55.26 -1.81 -16.24
CA THR A 845 55.86 -2.60 -15.15
C THR A 845 57.23 -2.08 -14.70
N VAL A 846 57.73 -1.01 -15.34
CA VAL A 846 59.02 -0.38 -15.03
C VAL A 846 58.79 0.98 -14.37
N TYR A 847 59.38 1.17 -13.19
CA TYR A 847 59.25 2.36 -12.34
C TYR A 847 60.61 2.98 -12.06
N TYR A 848 60.64 4.30 -11.89
CA TYR A 848 61.89 5.02 -11.65
C TYR A 848 61.86 5.67 -10.28
N LEU A 849 62.60 5.10 -9.33
CA LEU A 849 62.56 5.50 -7.93
C LEU A 849 63.96 5.62 -7.35
N ALA A 850 64.15 6.70 -6.61
CA ALA A 850 65.41 7.12 -6.05
C ALA A 850 65.82 6.28 -4.83
N ASP A 851 67.06 5.82 -4.80
CA ASP A 851 67.70 5.21 -3.62
C ASP A 851 68.71 6.16 -2.92
N GLY A 852 68.71 7.46 -3.28
CA GLY A 852 69.59 8.49 -2.71
C GLY A 852 68.83 9.63 -2.03
N LYS A 853 69.57 10.64 -1.54
CA LYS A 853 68.95 11.88 -1.03
C LYS A 853 68.33 12.66 -2.19
N ILE A 854 67.02 12.93 -2.10
CA ILE A 854 66.27 13.63 -3.17
C ILE A 854 65.64 14.96 -2.77
N ARG A 855 65.53 15.25 -1.47
CA ARG A 855 64.86 16.46 -0.97
C ARG A 855 65.53 17.76 -1.43
N ASP A 856 66.83 17.71 -1.70
CA ASP A 856 67.61 18.87 -2.13
C ASP A 856 67.44 19.19 -3.63
N ASN A 857 66.66 18.38 -4.37
CA ASN A 857 66.35 18.57 -5.78
C ASN A 857 64.83 18.48 -6.02
N PRO A 858 64.13 19.63 -6.14
CA PRO A 858 62.66 19.66 -6.26
C PRO A 858 62.10 18.84 -7.43
N LEU A 859 62.75 18.88 -8.60
CA LEU A 859 62.33 18.11 -9.78
C LEU A 859 62.45 16.60 -9.57
N LEU A 860 63.52 16.19 -8.88
CA LEU A 860 63.76 14.79 -8.51
C LEU A 860 62.73 14.30 -7.49
N PHE A 861 62.42 15.15 -6.51
CA PHE A 861 61.43 14.89 -5.47
C PHE A 861 60.02 14.73 -6.04
N GLU A 862 59.62 15.63 -6.95
CA GLU A 862 58.32 15.60 -7.62
C GLU A 862 58.16 14.35 -8.50
N ARG A 863 59.15 14.04 -9.35
CA ARG A 863 59.16 12.83 -10.19
C ARG A 863 59.14 11.55 -9.37
N ASN A 864 59.92 11.48 -8.28
CA ASN A 864 59.87 10.35 -7.35
C ASN A 864 58.48 10.21 -6.71
N GLY A 865 57.83 11.34 -6.41
CA GLY A 865 56.47 11.38 -5.88
C GLY A 865 55.41 10.85 -6.86
N GLU A 866 55.53 11.19 -8.14
CA GLU A 866 54.66 10.68 -9.20
C GLU A 866 54.83 9.17 -9.40
N GLU A 867 56.07 8.70 -9.54
CA GLU A 867 56.37 7.28 -9.72
C GLU A 867 56.00 6.44 -8.49
N SER A 868 56.11 6.99 -7.28
CA SER A 868 55.68 6.31 -6.05
C SER A 868 54.16 6.14 -5.98
N ARG A 869 53.39 7.15 -6.42
CA ARG A 869 51.93 7.05 -6.51
C ARG A 869 51.49 6.08 -7.60
N ARG A 870 52.18 6.10 -8.75
CA ARG A 870 51.95 5.13 -9.84
C ARG A 870 52.18 3.70 -9.36
N LEU A 871 53.27 3.48 -8.64
CA LEU A 871 53.61 2.18 -8.06
C LEU A 871 52.61 1.73 -6.99
N LEU A 872 52.13 2.63 -6.13
CA LEU A 872 51.09 2.31 -5.14
C LEU A 872 49.80 1.87 -5.84
N ASN A 873 49.35 2.63 -6.84
CA ASN A 873 48.14 2.30 -7.61
C ASN A 873 48.26 0.96 -8.34
N HIS A 874 49.46 0.59 -8.82
CA HIS A 874 49.70 -0.71 -9.44
C HIS A 874 49.36 -1.88 -8.50
N PHE A 875 49.80 -1.79 -7.24
CA PHE A 875 49.57 -2.86 -6.26
C PHE A 875 48.18 -2.85 -5.62
N GLU A 876 47.42 -1.76 -5.73
CA GLU A 876 46.05 -1.70 -5.22
C GLU A 876 45.04 -2.50 -6.05
N ASN A 877 45.35 -2.75 -7.33
CA ASN A 877 44.40 -3.33 -8.27
C ASN A 877 44.47 -4.87 -8.38
N ASP A 878 45.51 -5.51 -7.83
CA ASP A 878 45.77 -6.94 -7.99
C ASP A 878 46.29 -7.57 -6.68
N VAL A 879 45.58 -8.56 -6.13
CA VAL A 879 45.91 -9.23 -4.85
C VAL A 879 46.14 -10.73 -5.04
N TRP A 880 47.21 -11.27 -4.45
CA TRP A 880 47.46 -12.72 -4.46
C TRP A 880 47.33 -13.34 -3.08
N PHE A 881 46.66 -14.50 -3.06
CA PHE A 881 46.58 -15.37 -1.90
C PHE A 881 47.59 -16.50 -2.03
N TYR A 882 48.20 -16.87 -0.91
CA TYR A 882 49.12 -18.00 -0.86
C TYR A 882 48.43 -19.37 -1.06
N ASP A 883 47.08 -19.42 -1.10
CA ASP A 883 46.31 -20.68 -1.06
C ASP A 883 45.43 -20.99 -2.32
N GLU A 884 45.52 -22.26 -2.70
CA GLU A 884 44.76 -23.19 -3.56
C GLU A 884 44.02 -22.89 -4.89
N LYS A 885 43.82 -21.66 -5.40
CA LYS A 885 43.09 -21.48 -6.71
C LYS A 885 43.78 -20.68 -7.81
N CYS A 886 45.03 -20.27 -7.62
CA CYS A 886 45.82 -19.59 -8.65
C CYS A 886 46.40 -20.52 -9.74
N CYS A 887 46.11 -21.83 -9.70
CA CYS A 887 46.53 -22.84 -10.68
C CYS A 887 45.45 -23.14 -11.74
N GLY A 888 44.71 -22.13 -12.19
CA GLY A 888 43.66 -22.28 -13.20
C GLY A 888 44.15 -22.09 -14.64
N ALA A 889 45.11 -22.90 -15.11
CA ALA A 889 45.31 -23.22 -16.53
C ALA A 889 46.36 -24.34 -16.67
N ASP A 890 46.10 -25.31 -17.54
CA ASP A 890 46.97 -26.44 -17.92
C ASP A 890 47.14 -27.62 -16.95
N ASN A 891 46.02 -28.25 -16.58
CA ASN A 891 46.04 -29.65 -16.13
C ASN A 891 46.53 -30.62 -17.24
N ASP A 892 46.41 -30.25 -18.51
CA ASP A 892 46.74 -31.11 -19.64
C ASP A 892 48.25 -31.17 -19.93
N ALA A 893 48.96 -30.04 -19.77
CA ALA A 893 50.42 -30.01 -19.87
C ALA A 893 51.11 -30.73 -18.71
N LYS A 894 50.59 -30.59 -17.48
CA LYS A 894 51.10 -31.29 -16.28
C LYS A 894 50.89 -32.81 -16.38
N GLN A 895 49.76 -33.28 -16.91
CA GLN A 895 49.57 -34.72 -17.18
C GLN A 895 50.50 -35.24 -18.29
N LYS A 896 50.70 -34.49 -19.38
CA LYS A 896 51.64 -34.87 -20.46
C LYS A 896 53.10 -34.92 -19.97
N LEU A 897 53.52 -33.98 -19.11
CA LEU A 897 54.85 -33.99 -18.48
C LEU A 897 55.02 -35.12 -17.45
N LYS A 898 53.98 -35.44 -16.67
CA LYS A 898 53.98 -36.56 -15.70
C LYS A 898 54.03 -37.91 -16.43
N LYS A 899 53.30 -38.07 -17.53
CA LYS A 899 53.40 -39.25 -18.44
C LYS A 899 54.78 -39.36 -19.07
N ARG A 900 55.38 -38.27 -19.58
CA ARG A 900 56.76 -38.27 -20.14
C ARG A 900 57.84 -38.57 -19.08
N ARG A 901 57.70 -38.04 -17.86
CA ARG A 901 58.62 -38.33 -16.74
C ARG A 901 58.51 -39.78 -16.27
N ASN A 902 57.30 -40.33 -16.19
CA ASN A 902 57.07 -41.73 -15.81
C ASN A 902 57.57 -42.70 -16.90
N ALA A 903 57.38 -42.37 -18.18
CA ALA A 903 57.96 -43.14 -19.30
C ALA A 903 59.49 -43.12 -19.32
N LYS A 904 60.13 -41.97 -19.04
CA LYS A 904 61.60 -41.87 -18.89
C LYS A 904 62.10 -42.65 -17.66
N LYS A 905 61.40 -42.60 -16.52
CA LYS A 905 61.74 -43.40 -15.32
C LYS A 905 61.59 -44.90 -15.57
N GLN A 906 60.55 -45.35 -16.28
CA GLN A 906 60.40 -46.76 -16.65
C GLN A 906 61.45 -47.23 -17.66
N LYS A 907 61.82 -46.41 -18.68
CA LYS A 907 62.93 -46.73 -19.59
C LYS A 907 64.29 -46.79 -18.87
N SER A 908 64.52 -45.89 -17.91
CA SER A 908 65.71 -45.90 -17.03
C SER A 908 65.75 -47.15 -16.15
N LYS A 909 64.63 -47.55 -15.53
CA LYS A 909 64.53 -48.76 -14.70
C LYS A 909 64.70 -50.04 -15.51
N LYS A 910 64.13 -50.12 -16.72
CA LYS A 910 64.35 -51.23 -17.66
C LYS A 910 65.81 -51.34 -18.12
N ARG A 911 66.47 -50.21 -18.45
CA ARG A 911 67.92 -50.20 -18.78
C ARG A 911 68.79 -50.62 -17.58
N ARG A 912 68.47 -50.19 -16.36
CA ARG A 912 69.19 -50.57 -15.13
C ARG A 912 69.02 -52.06 -14.78
N ASN A 913 67.84 -52.63 -15.05
CA ASN A 913 67.58 -54.05 -14.83
C ASN A 913 68.17 -54.95 -15.92
N ALA A 914 68.25 -54.47 -17.18
CA ALA A 914 68.96 -55.18 -18.25
C ALA A 914 70.48 -55.22 -18.02
N LYS A 915 71.07 -54.12 -17.50
CA LYS A 915 72.49 -54.05 -17.09
C LYS A 915 72.85 -54.80 -15.80
N LYS A 916 71.86 -55.37 -15.10
CA LYS A 916 72.05 -56.26 -13.95
C LYS A 916 71.81 -57.74 -14.32
N LYS A 917 71.37 -58.01 -15.55
CA LYS A 917 71.08 -59.35 -16.09
C LYS A 917 72.06 -59.79 -17.20
N LEU A 918 72.74 -58.84 -17.85
CA LEU A 918 74.13 -59.01 -18.30
C LEU A 918 75.05 -58.61 -17.16
#